data_AF-A0A1F4QAW9-F1
#
_entry.id   AF-A0A1F4QAW9-F1
#
_cell.length_a   1.000
_cell.length_b   1.000
_cell.length_c   1.000
_cell.angle_alpha   90.00
_cell.angle_beta   90.00
_cell.angle_gamma   90.00
#
_symmetry.space_group_name_H-M   'P 1'
#
loop_
_entity.id
_entity.type
_entity.pdbx_description
1 polymer ?
#
loop_
_entity_poly.entity_id
_entity_poly.type
_entity_poly.pdbx_seq_one_letter_code
_entity_poly.pdbx_strand_id
1 'polypeptide(L)'
;MAALGLGLWVTCPGLAAGLELFPAAEVQEAHGLRQRILAEIPQLDARQLRERPPLPPQAFAQVQQRLLALQARETDNPFFHWAQGELMRQGQDPAGGATAFERARQVAGPRFLVHSLLWQEYLGRDLWEEVQREERALQAIQVTWGLSRFPLLADELIRRGTEAAESGDLARALRLYDAAVANTPESPEALIGRASLTWQADKTRLLSAGRDLVRGMYYTLRSTPTRFQVTGNLLLSLLIVFLVLLVLVAAFRAVRIQPLFGHDLRERVLTALSPATQGSLALLVFLLPLLLGLGLLWCAIVALVISAPYMSRRERYVVSVLLAMLALLPLGYERLAARHLLVASHEFALVQAAEQGGRGEALVQGLSRWAREEPDSGLPHYYLGLVLKRRGERPQAETEMTRAAHLLPRAAFAHVGLGNLQYLGGRLAEAEESYRRAADLAPGSAAAQMNLFTLYTQRLQLDRSEEAQRKNLALDPHMVMTLSRFHGQGLTGVVVDEPVPWDDLVAGLAFRTGEVKAVAEGLWGMPLRGVRLRQLPVVALALLVLFWFSGTLHGPRSPVRRCQQCGEAFCRRCQPNPKEKDYCSPCAAAFRPREGVAAFVRARRIRVGEDWTRRERIRVRLLGNLVPGGSDLYRGHLIRGLLLCLPAVWLLLEGLLLDVLTPTFRFAVPLPGQVRWAGVLVLLAVLYAWSVWRHRSRPAGQPR
;
A
#
# COMPACT_ATOMS: atom_id res chain seq x y z
N MET A 1 23.44 4.32 10.94
CA MET A 1 22.46 3.23 10.68
C MET A 1 20.99 3.63 10.89
N ALA A 2 20.66 4.93 10.93
CA ALA A 2 19.30 5.45 10.74
C ALA A 2 18.94 5.68 9.25
N ALA A 3 19.71 5.08 8.32
CA ALA A 3 19.68 5.40 6.88
C ALA A 3 19.29 4.22 5.98
N LEU A 4 18.87 3.07 6.53
CA LEU A 4 18.53 1.87 5.75
C LEU A 4 17.08 1.37 5.95
N GLY A 5 16.17 2.24 6.40
CA GLY A 5 14.74 2.26 6.01
C GLY A 5 14.01 0.93 5.85
N LEU A 6 14.16 -0.01 6.79
CA LEU A 6 13.34 -1.23 6.89
C LEU A 6 12.09 -1.03 7.77
N GLY A 7 11.59 0.20 7.86
CA GLY A 7 10.44 0.48 8.70
C GLY A 7 9.14 0.17 7.98
N LEU A 8 8.59 -1.04 8.08
CA LEU A 8 7.16 -1.35 7.87
C LEU A 8 6.34 -0.49 8.84
N TRP A 9 6.06 0.73 8.42
CA TRP A 9 5.39 1.70 9.27
C TRP A 9 4.50 2.54 8.36
N VAL A 10 3.23 2.12 8.24
CA VAL A 10 2.16 3.08 8.51
C VAL A 10 2.52 3.58 9.90
N THR A 11 2.93 4.85 10.01
CA THR A 11 3.09 5.49 11.32
C THR A 11 1.72 5.38 11.98
N CYS A 12 1.52 4.36 12.80
CA CYS A 12 0.37 4.28 13.69
C CYS A 12 0.57 5.48 14.62
N PRO A 13 -0.24 6.53 14.47
CA PRO A 13 -0.10 7.69 15.33
C PRO A 13 -0.29 7.15 16.75
N GLY A 14 0.74 7.23 17.59
CA GLY A 14 0.63 6.73 18.96
C GLY A 14 -0.47 7.47 19.71
N LEU A 15 -0.72 7.08 20.97
CA LEU A 15 -1.71 7.72 21.85
C LEU A 15 -1.64 9.26 21.86
N ALA A 16 -0.47 9.87 21.60
CA ALA A 16 -0.28 11.33 21.45
C ALA A 16 -1.05 11.96 20.26
N ALA A 17 -1.06 11.31 19.10
CA ALA A 17 -1.89 11.71 17.97
C ALA A 17 -3.34 11.18 18.12
N GLY A 18 -3.52 10.13 18.92
CA GLY A 18 -4.83 9.68 19.39
C GLY A 18 -5.52 10.62 20.39
N LEU A 19 -4.82 11.59 21.00
CA LEU A 19 -5.44 12.53 21.95
C LEU A 19 -6.52 13.39 21.29
N GLU A 20 -6.37 13.70 20.00
CA GLU A 20 -7.38 14.44 19.22
C GLU A 20 -8.70 13.66 19.08
N LEU A 21 -8.66 12.34 19.30
CA LEU A 21 -9.84 11.49 19.33
C LEU A 21 -10.66 11.69 20.61
N PHE A 22 -10.18 12.41 21.63
CA PHE A 22 -10.88 12.54 22.92
C PHE A 22 -11.28 14.00 23.22
N PRO A 23 -12.31 14.23 24.05
CA PRO A 23 -12.63 15.56 24.53
C PRO A 23 -11.45 16.18 25.29
N ALA A 24 -11.18 17.47 25.06
CA ALA A 24 -10.08 18.18 25.70
C ALA A 24 -10.17 18.12 27.24
N ALA A 25 -11.39 18.15 27.79
CA ALA A 25 -11.62 18.02 29.23
C ALA A 25 -11.17 16.65 29.77
N GLU A 26 -11.47 15.54 29.08
CA GLU A 26 -11.02 14.19 29.49
C GLU A 26 -9.48 14.10 29.45
N VAL A 27 -8.85 14.68 28.41
CA VAL A 27 -7.40 14.71 28.27
C VAL A 27 -6.75 15.51 29.41
N GLN A 28 -7.28 16.71 29.69
CA GLN A 28 -6.80 17.58 30.76
C GLN A 28 -7.00 16.95 32.14
N GLU A 29 -8.13 16.31 32.38
CA GLU A 29 -8.42 15.61 33.64
C GLU A 29 -7.39 14.49 33.87
N ALA A 30 -7.22 13.58 32.90
CA ALA A 30 -6.32 12.44 33.03
C ALA A 30 -4.87 12.87 33.23
N HIS A 31 -4.40 13.86 32.45
CA HIS A 31 -3.06 14.41 32.64
C HIS A 31 -2.91 15.16 33.95
N GLY A 32 -3.93 15.93 34.37
CA GLY A 32 -3.93 16.67 35.62
C GLY A 32 -3.85 15.76 36.84
N LEU A 33 -4.62 14.66 36.87
CA LEU A 33 -4.57 13.65 37.92
C LEU A 33 -3.16 13.06 38.07
N ARG A 34 -2.52 12.70 36.96
CA ARG A 34 -1.15 12.16 36.95
C ARG A 34 -0.13 13.21 37.40
N GLN A 35 -0.21 14.42 36.87
CA GLN A 35 0.76 15.49 37.14
C GLN A 35 0.73 15.97 38.57
N ARG A 36 -0.45 16.04 39.22
CA ARG A 36 -0.52 16.41 40.65
C ARG A 36 0.31 15.50 41.54
N ILE A 37 0.29 14.19 41.27
CA ILE A 37 1.07 13.23 42.04
C ILE A 37 2.56 13.30 41.69
N LEU A 38 2.91 13.40 40.41
CA LEU A 38 4.31 13.45 39.99
C LEU A 38 5.01 14.78 40.29
N ALA A 39 4.28 15.89 40.37
CA ALA A 39 4.83 17.17 40.81
C ALA A 39 5.26 17.13 42.29
N GLU A 40 4.45 16.48 43.13
CA GLU A 40 4.76 16.24 44.54
C GLU A 40 5.82 15.15 44.72
N ILE A 41 5.89 14.18 43.79
CA ILE A 41 6.76 13.01 43.88
C ILE A 41 7.53 12.78 42.56
N PRO A 42 8.45 13.69 42.21
CA PRO A 42 9.19 13.60 40.95
C PRO A 42 10.11 12.37 40.89
N GLN A 43 10.47 11.80 42.04
CA GLN A 43 11.30 10.60 42.13
C GLN A 43 10.63 9.36 41.50
N LEU A 44 9.31 9.37 41.32
CA LEU A 44 8.57 8.29 40.65
C LEU A 44 8.39 8.52 39.14
N ASP A 45 8.82 9.66 38.57
CA ASP A 45 8.72 9.92 37.14
C ASP A 45 9.81 9.16 36.36
N ALA A 46 9.41 8.02 35.78
CA ALA A 46 10.29 7.16 35.01
C ALA A 46 10.86 7.82 33.74
N ARG A 47 10.32 8.96 33.28
CA ARG A 47 10.86 9.69 32.11
C ARG A 47 12.23 10.32 32.37
N GLN A 48 12.61 10.48 33.63
CA GLN A 48 13.89 11.09 34.02
C GLN A 48 15.00 10.05 34.28
N LEU A 49 14.66 8.76 34.32
CA LEU A 49 15.58 7.70 34.70
C LEU A 49 15.79 6.72 33.54
N ARG A 50 17.02 6.63 33.02
CA ARG A 50 17.38 5.65 31.96
C ARG A 50 17.38 4.20 32.46
N GLU A 51 17.64 4.02 33.75
CA GLU A 51 17.61 2.74 34.43
C GLU A 51 16.55 2.80 35.54
N ARG A 52 16.00 1.65 35.92
CA ARG A 52 14.87 1.56 36.87
C ARG A 52 15.31 1.05 38.25
N PRO A 53 16.36 1.61 38.91
CA PRO A 53 16.75 1.11 40.21
C PRO A 53 15.68 1.46 41.25
N PRO A 54 15.55 0.64 42.30
CA PRO A 54 14.74 1.01 43.46
C PRO A 54 15.24 2.34 44.06
N LEU A 55 14.32 3.09 44.66
CA LEU A 55 14.67 4.36 45.30
C LEU A 55 15.71 4.12 46.41
N PRO A 56 16.76 4.97 46.51
CA PRO A 56 17.69 4.89 47.64
C PRO A 56 16.94 5.16 48.97
N PRO A 57 17.41 4.62 50.11
CA PRO A 57 16.65 4.62 51.36
C PRO A 57 16.15 6.01 51.81
N GLN A 58 16.95 7.06 51.60
CA GLN A 58 16.56 8.44 51.91
C GLN A 58 15.44 8.95 51.01
N ALA A 59 15.52 8.68 49.71
CA ALA A 59 14.46 9.05 48.76
C ALA A 59 13.19 8.24 49.03
N PHE A 60 13.32 6.95 49.35
CA PHE A 60 12.20 6.10 49.73
C PHE A 60 11.42 6.68 50.93
N ALA A 61 12.12 7.04 52.02
CA ALA A 61 11.51 7.64 53.20
C ALA A 61 10.84 9.00 52.89
N GLN A 62 11.47 9.83 52.05
CA GLN A 62 10.88 11.10 51.62
C GLN A 62 9.59 10.89 50.82
N VAL A 63 9.59 9.95 49.86
CA VAL A 63 8.41 9.61 49.06
C VAL A 63 7.30 9.08 49.96
N GLN A 64 7.63 8.21 50.91
CA GLN A 64 6.67 7.69 51.90
C GLN A 64 6.01 8.80 52.71
N GLN A 65 6.79 9.75 53.22
CA GLN A 65 6.27 10.88 53.99
C GLN A 65 5.36 11.79 53.15
N ARG A 66 5.74 12.04 51.89
CA ARG A 66 4.90 12.83 50.96
C ARG A 66 3.59 12.13 50.63
N LEU A 67 3.60 10.81 50.39
CA LEU A 67 2.37 10.05 50.16
C LEU A 67 1.44 10.09 51.38
N LEU A 68 1.97 9.98 52.59
CA LEU A 68 1.17 10.12 53.81
C LEU A 68 0.51 11.51 53.90
N ALA A 69 1.22 12.58 53.50
CA ALA A 69 0.65 13.92 53.47
C ALA A 69 -0.47 14.09 52.42
N LEU A 70 -0.37 13.38 51.29
CA LEU A 70 -1.37 13.41 50.22
C LEU A 70 -2.61 12.56 50.53
N GLN A 71 -2.52 11.61 51.46
CA GLN A 71 -3.60 10.67 51.78
C GLN A 71 -4.91 11.35 52.21
N ALA A 72 -4.86 12.54 52.80
CA ALA A 72 -6.07 13.25 53.19
C ALA A 72 -6.77 13.99 52.02
N ARG A 73 -6.11 14.17 50.87
CA ARG A 73 -6.57 15.04 49.77
C ARG A 73 -6.73 14.33 48.43
N GLU A 74 -6.00 13.24 48.18
CA GLU A 74 -5.90 12.59 46.87
C GLU A 74 -6.44 11.14 46.86
N THR A 75 -7.34 10.78 47.78
CA THR A 75 -7.96 9.44 47.84
C THR A 75 -8.76 9.07 46.60
N ASP A 76 -9.28 10.05 45.88
CA ASP A 76 -10.03 9.85 44.63
C ASP A 76 -9.13 9.95 43.39
N ASN A 77 -7.80 10.02 43.59
CA ASN A 77 -6.83 10.05 42.52
C ASN A 77 -6.27 8.64 42.25
N PRO A 78 -6.51 8.05 41.07
CA PRO A 78 -5.97 6.75 40.70
C PRO A 78 -4.44 6.70 40.78
N PHE A 79 -3.76 7.79 40.42
CA PHE A 79 -2.30 7.85 40.43
C PHE A 79 -1.73 7.92 41.85
N PHE A 80 -2.51 8.37 42.83
CA PHE A 80 -2.10 8.31 44.23
C PHE A 80 -1.98 6.85 44.68
N HIS A 81 -2.99 6.03 44.42
CA HIS A 81 -2.97 4.60 44.75
C HIS A 81 -1.93 3.82 43.94
N TRP A 82 -1.71 4.21 42.68
CA TRP A 82 -0.59 3.70 41.89
C TRP A 82 0.77 4.01 42.56
N ALA A 83 0.99 5.25 43.00
CA ALA A 83 2.23 5.63 43.67
C ALA A 83 2.41 4.89 45.01
N GLN A 84 1.33 4.68 45.77
CA GLN A 84 1.34 3.83 46.97
C GLN A 84 1.75 2.40 46.64
N GLY A 85 1.16 1.80 45.60
CA GLY A 85 1.47 0.44 45.22
C GLY A 85 2.92 0.27 44.75
N GLU A 86 3.44 1.25 44.02
CA GLU A 86 4.84 1.25 43.59
C GLU A 86 5.80 1.38 44.78
N LEU A 87 5.47 2.21 45.77
CA LEU A 87 6.28 2.33 46.98
C LEU A 87 6.26 1.03 47.81
N MET A 88 5.09 0.42 48.03
CA MET A 88 4.96 -0.85 48.75
C MET A 88 5.75 -1.97 48.08
N ARG A 89 5.66 -2.06 46.75
CA ARG A 89 6.44 -3.02 45.95
C ARG A 89 7.94 -2.84 46.12
N GLN A 90 8.44 -1.60 46.09
CA GLN A 90 9.86 -1.31 46.33
C GLN A 90 10.28 -1.59 47.79
N GLY A 91 9.35 -1.43 48.73
CA GLY A 91 9.52 -1.71 50.17
C GLY A 91 9.38 -3.18 50.57
N GLN A 92 9.43 -4.12 49.62
CA GLN A 92 9.28 -5.57 49.83
C GLN A 92 7.88 -6.04 50.28
N ASP A 93 6.83 -5.25 50.04
CA ASP A 93 5.42 -5.65 50.20
C ASP A 93 4.69 -5.71 48.83
N PRO A 94 4.90 -6.76 48.04
CA PRO A 94 4.26 -6.90 46.73
C PRO A 94 2.74 -7.14 46.83
N ALA A 95 2.25 -7.73 47.93
CA ALA A 95 0.83 -8.04 48.12
C ALA A 95 0.03 -6.76 48.44
N GLY A 96 0.56 -5.92 49.34
CA GLY A 96 0.03 -4.57 49.56
C GLY A 96 0.11 -3.73 48.30
N GLY A 97 1.22 -3.84 47.56
CA GLY A 97 1.40 -3.22 46.25
C GLY A 97 0.27 -3.56 45.25
N ALA A 98 0.00 -4.84 45.06
CA ALA A 98 -1.08 -5.33 44.19
C ALA A 98 -2.46 -4.84 44.64
N THR A 99 -2.71 -4.79 45.95
CA THR A 99 -3.97 -4.27 46.51
C THR A 99 -4.15 -2.78 46.21
N ALA A 100 -3.07 -2.00 46.32
CA ALA A 100 -3.09 -0.57 45.99
C ALA A 100 -3.26 -0.34 44.48
N PHE A 101 -2.65 -1.16 43.61
CA PHE A 101 -2.89 -1.10 42.16
C PHE A 101 -4.33 -1.44 41.80
N GLU A 102 -4.92 -2.45 42.45
CA GLU A 102 -6.34 -2.75 42.28
C GLU A 102 -7.23 -1.58 42.72
N ARG A 103 -6.87 -0.90 43.81
CA ARG A 103 -7.58 0.30 44.24
C ARG A 103 -7.45 1.43 43.23
N ALA A 104 -6.26 1.65 42.66
CA ALA A 104 -6.05 2.62 41.59
C ALA A 104 -7.02 2.38 40.41
N ARG A 105 -7.15 1.11 40.00
CA ARG A 105 -8.06 0.68 38.94
C ARG A 105 -9.53 0.91 39.27
N GLN A 106 -9.95 0.59 40.50
CA GLN A 106 -11.32 0.84 40.96
C GLN A 106 -11.66 2.34 40.97
N VAL A 107 -10.75 3.17 41.46
CA VAL A 107 -10.91 4.64 41.49
C VAL A 107 -10.89 5.22 40.07
N ALA A 108 -10.13 4.64 39.14
CA ALA A 108 -10.11 5.08 37.74
C ALA A 108 -11.50 5.00 37.07
N GLY A 109 -12.35 4.04 37.46
CA GLY A 109 -13.73 3.96 36.98
C GLY A 109 -13.82 3.70 35.46
N PRO A 110 -14.71 4.36 34.71
CA PRO A 110 -14.82 4.16 33.25
C PRO A 110 -13.88 5.08 32.43
N ARG A 111 -12.89 5.73 33.05
CA ARG A 111 -12.06 6.76 32.40
C ARG A 111 -10.95 6.15 31.54
N PHE A 112 -11.21 5.97 30.25
CA PHE A 112 -10.30 5.33 29.30
C PHE A 112 -8.87 5.91 29.31
N LEU A 113 -8.73 7.24 29.30
CA LEU A 113 -7.42 7.89 29.28
C LEU A 113 -6.64 7.69 30.58
N VAL A 114 -7.33 7.58 31.72
CA VAL A 114 -6.71 7.27 33.01
C VAL A 114 -6.16 5.85 32.99
N HIS A 115 -6.97 4.86 32.58
CA HIS A 115 -6.52 3.48 32.41
C HIS A 115 -5.37 3.37 31.39
N SER A 116 -5.42 4.15 30.31
CA SER A 116 -4.36 4.18 29.30
C SER A 116 -3.04 4.66 29.90
N LEU A 117 -3.07 5.71 30.72
CA LEU A 117 -1.89 6.22 31.42
C LEU A 117 -1.38 5.24 32.48
N LEU A 118 -2.26 4.63 33.28
CA LEU A 118 -1.87 3.59 34.25
C LEU A 118 -1.23 2.39 33.55
N TRP A 119 -1.84 1.91 32.46
CA TRP A 119 -1.28 0.87 31.60
C TRP A 119 0.14 1.22 31.12
N GLN A 120 0.37 2.47 30.70
CA GLN A 120 1.71 2.94 30.31
C GLN A 120 2.69 2.93 31.49
N GLU A 121 2.27 3.31 32.70
CA GLU A 121 3.11 3.30 33.89
C GLU A 121 3.51 1.88 34.31
N TYR A 122 2.57 0.92 34.24
CA TYR A 122 2.82 -0.49 34.54
C TYR A 122 3.71 -1.14 33.48
N LEU A 123 3.44 -0.86 32.20
CA LEU A 123 4.25 -1.36 31.10
C LEU A 123 5.67 -0.77 31.16
N GLY A 124 5.80 0.50 31.54
CA GLY A 124 7.08 1.15 31.80
C GLY A 124 7.85 0.56 32.97
N ARG A 125 7.27 -0.33 33.78
CA ARG A 125 7.90 -1.02 34.92
C ARG A 125 7.95 -2.54 34.75
N ASP A 126 7.55 -3.05 33.59
CA ASP A 126 7.42 -4.48 33.30
C ASP A 126 6.52 -5.25 34.30
N LEU A 127 5.51 -4.56 34.85
CA LEU A 127 4.49 -5.15 35.73
C LEU A 127 3.40 -5.84 34.92
N TRP A 128 3.75 -6.96 34.28
CA TRP A 128 2.92 -7.61 33.26
C TRP A 128 1.52 -8.05 33.74
N GLU A 129 1.38 -8.48 34.99
CA GLU A 129 0.05 -8.84 35.51
C GLU A 129 -0.88 -7.63 35.57
N GLU A 130 -0.37 -6.47 36.02
CA GLU A 130 -1.14 -5.24 36.08
C GLU A 130 -1.41 -4.68 34.68
N VAL A 131 -0.45 -4.78 33.76
CA VAL A 131 -0.64 -4.48 32.33
C VAL A 131 -1.82 -5.27 31.76
N GLN A 132 -1.89 -6.58 32.01
CA GLN A 132 -2.99 -7.43 31.54
C GLN A 132 -4.33 -7.14 32.23
N ARG A 133 -4.33 -6.63 33.46
CA ARG A 133 -5.56 -6.17 34.14
C ARG A 133 -6.07 -4.86 33.55
N GLU A 134 -5.17 -3.92 33.28
CA GLU A 134 -5.50 -2.66 32.62
C GLU A 134 -5.93 -2.85 31.16
N GLU A 135 -5.31 -3.76 30.42
CA GLU A 135 -5.75 -4.12 29.06
C GLU A 135 -7.21 -4.59 29.06
N ARG A 136 -7.58 -5.47 30.00
CA ARG A 136 -8.96 -5.93 30.15
C ARG A 136 -9.93 -4.80 30.52
N ALA A 137 -9.50 -3.83 31.33
CA ALA A 137 -10.31 -2.66 31.65
C ALA A 137 -10.51 -1.76 30.43
N LEU A 138 -9.45 -1.49 29.66
CA LEU A 138 -9.52 -0.73 28.41
C LEU A 138 -10.44 -1.40 27.38
N GLN A 139 -10.33 -2.72 27.21
CA GLN A 139 -11.21 -3.51 26.36
C GLN A 139 -12.67 -3.39 26.83
N ALA A 140 -12.94 -3.56 28.12
CA ALA A 140 -14.29 -3.44 28.68
C ALA A 140 -14.89 -2.06 28.37
N ILE A 141 -14.12 -0.98 28.52
CA ILE A 141 -14.56 0.37 28.19
C ILE A 141 -14.87 0.48 26.69
N GLN A 142 -14.02 -0.04 25.80
CA GLN A 142 -14.28 -0.03 24.36
C GLN A 142 -15.53 -0.83 23.96
N VAL A 143 -15.79 -1.95 24.64
CA VAL A 143 -17.05 -2.71 24.47
C VAL A 143 -18.26 -1.84 24.81
N THR A 144 -18.20 -0.99 25.86
CA THR A 144 -19.31 -0.07 26.16
C THR A 144 -19.53 1.00 25.08
N TRP A 145 -18.50 1.30 24.28
CA TRP A 145 -18.62 2.21 23.14
C TRP A 145 -19.21 1.54 21.89
N GLY A 146 -19.41 0.23 21.92
CA GLY A 146 -19.89 -0.60 20.82
C GLY A 146 -18.79 -1.22 19.96
N LEU A 147 -17.54 -1.16 20.40
CA LEU A 147 -16.40 -1.71 19.68
C LEU A 147 -16.13 -3.15 20.13
N SER A 148 -16.31 -4.11 19.22
CA SER A 148 -15.93 -5.53 19.44
C SER A 148 -14.46 -5.82 19.09
N ARG A 149 -13.83 -4.91 18.35
CA ARG A 149 -12.40 -4.89 18.02
C ARG A 149 -11.77 -3.72 18.78
N PHE A 150 -10.53 -3.86 19.21
CA PHE A 150 -9.87 -2.89 20.10
C PHE A 150 -8.77 -2.09 19.38
N PRO A 151 -9.09 -1.27 18.34
CA PRO A 151 -8.09 -0.69 17.44
C PRO A 151 -7.07 0.19 18.16
N LEU A 152 -7.52 1.09 19.05
CA LEU A 152 -6.59 1.97 19.80
C LEU A 152 -5.57 1.20 20.63
N LEU A 153 -6.01 0.12 21.29
CA LEU A 153 -5.14 -0.71 22.11
C LEU A 153 -4.20 -1.54 21.23
N ALA A 154 -4.70 -2.12 20.14
CA ALA A 154 -3.89 -2.88 19.19
C ALA A 154 -2.79 -2.01 18.55
N ASP A 155 -3.13 -0.81 18.08
CA ASP A 155 -2.19 0.11 17.46
C ASP A 155 -1.08 0.52 18.44
N GLU A 156 -1.44 0.80 19.70
CA GLU A 156 -0.46 1.15 20.74
C GLU A 156 0.44 -0.05 21.13
N LEU A 157 -0.11 -1.26 21.20
CA LEU A 157 0.65 -2.49 21.45
C LEU A 157 1.66 -2.76 20.34
N ILE A 158 1.23 -2.65 19.08
CA ILE A 158 2.09 -2.80 17.90
C ILE A 158 3.22 -1.75 17.96
N ARG A 159 2.87 -0.47 18.19
CA ARG A 159 3.83 0.64 18.25
C ARG A 159 4.89 0.45 19.33
N ARG A 160 4.52 0.02 20.54
CA ARG A 160 5.51 -0.26 21.59
C ARG A 160 6.29 -1.55 21.34
N GLY A 161 5.66 -2.53 20.71
CA GLY A 161 6.30 -3.79 20.35
C GLY A 161 7.45 -3.59 19.37
N THR A 162 7.25 -2.72 18.38
CA THR A 162 8.30 -2.33 17.45
C THR A 162 9.36 -1.45 18.08
N GLU A 163 9.03 -0.50 18.96
CA GLU A 163 10.03 0.29 19.71
C GLU A 163 10.95 -0.64 20.52
N ALA A 164 10.38 -1.65 21.17
CA ALA A 164 11.15 -2.67 21.88
C ALA A 164 12.03 -3.51 20.93
N ALA A 165 11.52 -3.83 19.73
CA ALA A 165 12.31 -4.54 18.72
C ALA A 165 13.48 -3.70 18.20
N GLU A 166 13.26 -2.40 17.97
CA GLU A 166 14.29 -1.44 17.54
C GLU A 166 15.35 -1.21 18.62
N SER A 167 14.97 -1.27 19.91
CA SER A 167 15.91 -1.23 21.03
C SER A 167 16.64 -2.56 21.28
N GLY A 168 16.32 -3.62 20.53
CA GLY A 168 16.92 -4.95 20.65
C GLY A 168 16.32 -5.86 21.72
N ASP A 169 15.26 -5.44 22.42
CA ASP A 169 14.55 -6.25 23.42
C ASP A 169 13.46 -7.11 22.74
N LEU A 170 13.93 -8.18 22.11
CA LEU A 170 13.07 -9.07 21.31
C LEU A 170 12.04 -9.82 22.16
N ALA A 171 12.34 -10.12 23.42
CA ALA A 171 11.42 -10.82 24.32
C ALA A 171 10.23 -9.92 24.69
N ARG A 172 10.48 -8.65 25.01
CA ARG A 172 9.44 -7.66 25.25
C ARG A 172 8.63 -7.39 23.98
N ALA A 173 9.29 -7.25 22.83
CA ALA A 173 8.63 -7.07 21.55
C ALA A 173 7.64 -8.20 21.24
N LEU A 174 8.07 -9.46 21.39
CA LEU A 174 7.21 -10.63 21.17
C LEU A 174 5.98 -10.64 22.08
N ARG A 175 6.15 -10.36 23.38
CA ARG A 175 5.01 -10.30 24.32
C ARG A 175 3.98 -9.24 23.93
N LEU A 176 4.44 -8.06 23.49
CA LEU A 176 3.56 -6.99 23.04
C LEU A 176 2.79 -7.36 21.77
N TYR A 177 3.45 -8.04 20.83
CA TYR A 177 2.79 -8.55 19.62
C TYR A 177 1.84 -9.72 19.90
N ASP A 178 2.15 -10.58 20.87
CA ASP A 178 1.22 -11.62 21.33
C ASP A 178 -0.04 -11.01 21.93
N ALA A 179 0.11 -9.96 22.76
CA ALA A 179 -1.02 -9.19 23.26
C ALA A 179 -1.79 -8.52 22.12
N ALA A 180 -1.12 -7.92 21.13
CA ALA A 180 -1.78 -7.30 19.97
C ALA A 180 -2.62 -8.30 19.17
N VAL A 181 -2.09 -9.51 18.90
CA VAL A 181 -2.82 -10.57 18.21
C VAL A 181 -3.95 -11.13 19.06
N ALA A 182 -3.79 -11.22 20.39
CA ALA A 182 -4.86 -11.65 21.28
C ALA A 182 -6.04 -10.66 21.32
N ASN A 183 -5.75 -9.37 21.17
CA ASN A 183 -6.72 -8.28 21.08
C ASN A 183 -7.38 -8.20 19.70
N THR A 184 -6.60 -8.38 18.64
CA THR A 184 -7.03 -8.23 17.24
C THR A 184 -6.44 -9.34 16.36
N PRO A 185 -6.99 -10.57 16.41
CA PRO A 185 -6.43 -11.72 15.68
C PRO A 185 -6.51 -11.61 14.17
N GLU A 186 -7.33 -10.69 13.65
CA GLU A 186 -7.50 -10.43 12.23
C GLU A 186 -6.62 -9.28 11.74
N SER A 187 -5.92 -8.57 12.62
CA SER A 187 -5.01 -7.48 12.22
C SER A 187 -3.85 -8.09 11.43
N PRO A 188 -3.70 -7.72 10.14
CA PRO A 188 -2.55 -8.14 9.36
C PRO A 188 -1.24 -7.68 9.99
N GLU A 189 -1.19 -6.44 10.47
CA GLU A 189 0.00 -5.82 11.07
C GLU A 189 0.48 -6.60 12.30
N ALA A 190 -0.43 -6.95 13.21
CA ALA A 190 -0.10 -7.73 14.40
C ALA A 190 0.42 -9.13 14.05
N LEU A 191 -0.25 -9.85 13.14
CA LEU A 191 0.14 -11.21 12.72
C LEU A 191 1.50 -11.23 12.03
N ILE A 192 1.69 -10.29 11.11
CA ILE A 192 2.92 -10.14 10.33
C ILE A 192 4.10 -9.76 11.24
N GLY A 193 3.90 -8.78 12.12
CA GLY A 193 4.95 -8.33 13.02
C GLY A 193 5.36 -9.44 13.99
N ARG A 194 4.39 -10.18 14.53
CA ARG A 194 4.66 -11.36 15.35
C ARG A 194 5.41 -12.44 14.58
N ALA A 195 5.01 -12.73 13.34
CA ALA A 195 5.69 -13.72 12.49
C ALA A 195 7.15 -13.34 12.26
N SER A 196 7.43 -12.07 11.95
CA SER A 196 8.78 -11.54 11.73
C SER A 196 9.63 -11.64 13.00
N LEU A 197 9.11 -11.21 14.15
CA LEU A 197 9.85 -11.29 15.41
C LEU A 197 10.08 -12.72 15.87
N THR A 198 9.10 -13.61 15.66
CA THR A 198 9.23 -15.04 16.00
C THR A 198 10.34 -15.69 15.19
N TRP A 199 10.41 -15.38 13.90
CA TRP A 199 11.49 -15.85 13.03
C TRP A 199 12.88 -15.33 13.45
N GLN A 200 12.96 -14.08 13.89
CA GLN A 200 14.20 -13.49 14.37
C GLN A 200 14.65 -14.12 15.70
N ALA A 201 13.71 -14.40 16.60
CA ALA A 201 14.00 -14.97 17.92
C ALA A 201 14.39 -16.44 17.85
N ASP A 202 13.65 -17.22 17.06
CA ASP A 202 13.80 -18.67 17.00
C ASP A 202 13.43 -19.21 15.62
N LYS A 203 14.46 -19.55 14.83
CA LYS A 203 14.28 -20.10 13.48
C LYS A 203 13.64 -21.49 13.46
N THR A 204 13.61 -22.21 14.59
CA THR A 204 12.95 -23.53 14.67
C THR A 204 11.43 -23.41 14.64
N ARG A 205 10.89 -22.25 15.01
CA ARG A 205 9.46 -21.92 14.98
C ARG A 205 8.95 -21.50 13.59
N LEU A 206 9.54 -22.07 12.53
CA LEU A 206 9.18 -21.79 11.14
C LEU A 206 7.69 -22.01 10.86
N LEU A 207 7.10 -23.08 11.39
CA LEU A 207 5.69 -23.43 11.14
C LEU A 207 4.73 -22.40 11.74
N SER A 208 4.97 -21.93 12.97
CA SER A 208 4.13 -20.92 13.60
C SER A 208 4.28 -19.56 12.95
N ALA A 209 5.52 -19.14 12.65
CA ALA A 209 5.78 -17.90 11.92
C ALA A 209 5.17 -17.93 10.51
N GLY A 210 5.30 -19.06 9.80
CA GLY A 210 4.70 -19.27 8.49
C GLY A 210 3.18 -19.22 8.52
N ARG A 211 2.54 -19.85 9.51
CA ARG A 211 1.08 -19.80 9.70
C ARG A 211 0.59 -18.38 9.93
N ASP A 212 1.26 -17.62 10.80
CA ASP A 212 0.88 -16.24 11.08
C ASP A 212 1.09 -15.34 9.86
N LEU A 213 2.17 -15.54 9.09
CA LEU A 213 2.40 -14.84 7.84
C LEU A 213 1.30 -15.14 6.81
N VAL A 214 0.90 -16.41 6.66
CA VAL A 214 -0.18 -16.81 5.74
C VAL A 214 -1.52 -16.23 6.17
N ARG A 215 -1.84 -16.26 7.49
CA ARG A 215 -3.06 -15.64 8.01
C ARG A 215 -3.05 -14.12 7.85
N GLY A 216 -1.93 -13.47 8.13
CA GLY A 216 -1.76 -12.04 7.91
C GLY A 216 -2.01 -11.69 6.45
N MET A 217 -1.41 -12.44 5.51
CA MET A 217 -1.66 -12.28 4.08
C MET A 217 -3.12 -12.52 3.68
N TYR A 218 -3.75 -13.54 4.26
CA TYR A 218 -5.15 -13.85 4.03
C TYR A 218 -6.06 -12.69 4.44
N TYR A 219 -5.86 -12.11 5.63
CA TYR A 219 -6.64 -10.96 6.09
C TYR A 219 -6.33 -9.68 5.28
N THR A 220 -5.07 -9.45 4.89
CA THR A 220 -4.69 -8.38 3.95
C THR A 220 -5.47 -8.47 2.64
N LEU A 221 -5.60 -9.67 2.07
CA LEU A 221 -6.29 -9.87 0.79
C LEU A 221 -7.82 -9.91 0.91
N ARG A 222 -8.38 -10.17 2.10
CA ARG A 222 -9.84 -10.20 2.31
C ARG A 222 -10.39 -8.82 2.72
N SER A 223 -9.59 -8.01 3.40
CA SER A 223 -9.93 -6.63 3.77
C SER A 223 -10.17 -5.78 2.52
N THR A 224 -11.39 -5.25 2.36
CA THR A 224 -11.73 -4.37 1.24
C THR A 224 -10.90 -3.07 1.20
N PRO A 225 -10.66 -2.36 2.33
CA PRO A 225 -9.75 -1.22 2.36
C PRO A 225 -8.34 -1.56 1.86
N THR A 226 -7.80 -2.68 2.32
CA THR A 226 -6.45 -3.11 1.94
C THR A 226 -6.40 -3.57 0.49
N ARG A 227 -7.42 -4.28 -0.01
CA ARG A 227 -7.56 -4.61 -1.44
C ARG A 227 -7.60 -3.36 -2.31
N PHE A 228 -8.33 -2.32 -1.90
CA PHE A 228 -8.39 -1.05 -2.62
C PHE A 228 -7.00 -0.39 -2.70
N GLN A 229 -6.23 -0.43 -1.62
CA GLN A 229 -4.85 0.06 -1.62
C GLN A 229 -3.92 -0.78 -2.52
N VAL A 230 -3.95 -2.10 -2.38
CA VAL A 230 -3.11 -3.03 -3.16
C VAL A 230 -3.41 -2.93 -4.65
N THR A 231 -4.69 -2.89 -5.03
CA THR A 231 -5.10 -2.75 -6.44
C THR A 231 -4.66 -1.43 -7.04
N GLY A 232 -4.75 -0.33 -6.30
CA GLY A 232 -4.22 0.96 -6.73
C GLY A 232 -2.69 0.94 -6.93
N ASN A 233 -1.94 0.32 -6.00
CA ASN A 233 -0.48 0.20 -6.11
C ASN A 233 -0.08 -0.69 -7.30
N LEU A 234 -0.76 -1.81 -7.49
CA LEU A 234 -0.57 -2.69 -8.64
C LEU A 234 -0.85 -1.96 -9.96
N LEU A 235 -1.96 -1.22 -10.04
CA LEU A 235 -2.34 -0.47 -11.25
C LEU A 235 -1.29 0.58 -11.61
N LEU A 236 -0.83 1.34 -10.62
CA LEU A 236 0.24 2.33 -10.81
C LEU A 236 1.56 1.66 -11.23
N SER A 237 1.95 0.56 -10.59
CA SER A 237 3.16 -0.19 -10.95
C SER A 237 3.10 -0.69 -12.39
N LEU A 238 2.00 -1.32 -12.79
CA LEU A 238 1.77 -1.80 -14.16
C LEU A 238 1.81 -0.66 -15.19
N LEU A 239 1.25 0.50 -14.84
CA LEU A 239 1.26 1.70 -15.68
C LEU A 239 2.69 2.22 -15.91
N ILE A 240 3.49 2.34 -14.85
CA ILE A 240 4.89 2.78 -14.96
C ILE A 240 5.70 1.75 -15.77
N VAL A 241 5.54 0.45 -15.48
CA VAL A 241 6.19 -0.64 -16.25
C VAL A 241 5.84 -0.53 -17.73
N PHE A 242 4.56 -0.33 -18.06
CA PHE A 242 4.11 -0.17 -19.44
C PHE A 242 4.80 1.03 -20.13
N LEU A 243 4.84 2.20 -19.48
CA LEU A 243 5.48 3.40 -20.02
C LEU A 243 6.99 3.19 -20.24
N VAL A 244 7.68 2.57 -19.27
CA VAL A 244 9.11 2.24 -19.38
C VAL A 244 9.36 1.24 -20.50
N LEU A 245 8.54 0.20 -20.64
CA LEU A 245 8.66 -0.77 -21.73
C LEU A 245 8.45 -0.11 -23.10
N LEU A 246 7.52 0.84 -23.23
CA LEU A 246 7.33 1.58 -24.48
C LEU A 246 8.59 2.38 -24.86
N VAL A 247 9.19 3.06 -23.89
CA VAL A 247 10.46 3.79 -24.07
C VAL A 247 11.61 2.84 -24.42
N LEU A 248 11.73 1.71 -23.72
CA LEU A 248 12.78 0.72 -23.99
C LEU A 248 12.65 0.16 -25.41
N VAL A 249 11.45 -0.29 -25.81
CA VAL A 249 11.20 -0.79 -27.17
C VAL A 249 11.62 0.27 -28.19
N ALA A 250 11.19 1.52 -28.01
CA ALA A 250 11.56 2.61 -28.90
C ALA A 250 13.08 2.85 -28.95
N ALA A 251 13.77 2.86 -27.81
CA ALA A 251 15.20 3.07 -27.72
C ALA A 251 16.01 1.95 -28.42
N PHE A 252 15.68 0.68 -28.15
CA PHE A 252 16.34 -0.46 -28.83
C PHE A 252 16.09 -0.44 -30.34
N ARG A 253 14.89 -0.02 -30.77
CA ARG A 253 14.57 0.15 -32.20
C ARG A 253 15.32 1.30 -32.83
N ALA A 254 15.40 2.45 -32.16
CA ALA A 254 16.16 3.60 -32.63
C ALA A 254 17.63 3.21 -32.85
N VAL A 255 18.27 2.53 -31.90
CA VAL A 255 19.68 2.08 -32.02
C VAL A 255 19.87 1.10 -33.19
N ARG A 256 18.94 0.15 -33.40
CA ARG A 256 19.00 -0.80 -34.52
C ARG A 256 18.88 -0.09 -35.87
N ILE A 257 17.98 0.89 -35.96
CA ILE A 257 17.54 1.51 -37.21
C ILE A 257 18.37 2.74 -37.57
N GLN A 258 19.04 3.38 -36.62
CA GLN A 258 19.87 4.57 -36.82
C GLN A 258 20.75 4.53 -38.09
N PRO A 259 21.51 3.46 -38.41
CA PRO A 259 22.33 3.45 -39.62
C PRO A 259 21.52 3.24 -40.91
N LEU A 260 20.35 2.60 -40.85
CA LEU A 260 19.45 2.42 -42.00
C LEU A 260 18.73 3.74 -42.32
N PHE A 261 18.18 4.37 -41.30
CA PHE A 261 17.53 5.68 -41.40
C PHE A 261 18.54 6.75 -41.82
N GLY A 262 19.74 6.75 -41.23
CA GLY A 262 20.82 7.64 -41.65
C GLY A 262 21.22 7.44 -43.11
N HIS A 263 21.25 6.21 -43.64
CA HIS A 263 21.46 6.00 -45.08
C HIS A 263 20.32 6.57 -45.94
N ASP A 264 19.06 6.35 -45.57
CA ASP A 264 17.91 6.89 -46.31
C ASP A 264 17.88 8.43 -46.29
N LEU A 265 18.22 9.04 -45.14
CA LEU A 265 18.29 10.50 -44.99
C LEU A 265 19.41 11.12 -45.84
N ARG A 266 20.56 10.44 -45.93
CA ARG A 266 21.69 10.85 -46.79
C ARG A 266 21.33 10.87 -48.27
N GLU A 267 20.70 9.80 -48.73
CA GLU A 267 20.35 9.62 -50.16
C GLU A 267 19.16 10.47 -50.60
N ARG A 268 18.34 11.00 -49.67
CA ARG A 268 17.15 11.81 -50.00
C ARG A 268 17.32 13.31 -49.77
N VAL A 269 18.03 13.71 -48.71
CA VAL A 269 17.98 15.10 -48.20
C VAL A 269 19.35 15.72 -48.03
N LEU A 270 20.37 14.95 -47.60
CA LEU A 270 21.62 15.53 -47.08
C LEU A 270 22.87 15.17 -47.88
N THR A 271 22.77 14.97 -49.20
CA THR A 271 23.88 14.54 -50.06
C THR A 271 25.12 15.44 -49.97
N ALA A 272 24.96 16.71 -49.59
CA ALA A 272 26.04 17.70 -49.45
C ALA A 272 26.78 17.69 -48.10
N LEU A 273 26.33 16.91 -47.11
CA LEU A 273 26.91 16.93 -45.75
C LEU A 273 27.90 15.79 -45.49
N SER A 274 28.75 15.94 -44.46
CA SER A 274 29.72 14.92 -44.08
C SER A 274 29.06 13.71 -43.38
N PRO A 275 29.62 12.49 -43.49
CA PRO A 275 29.06 11.29 -42.85
C PRO A 275 28.87 11.39 -41.33
N ALA A 276 29.74 12.14 -40.65
CA ALA A 276 29.65 12.36 -39.21
C ALA A 276 28.48 13.30 -38.84
N THR A 277 28.32 14.42 -39.56
CA THR A 277 27.25 15.39 -39.32
C THR A 277 25.87 14.81 -39.61
N GLN A 278 25.76 13.95 -40.63
CA GLN A 278 24.53 13.23 -40.98
C GLN A 278 24.12 12.24 -39.88
N GLY A 279 25.09 11.54 -39.27
CA GLY A 279 24.83 10.63 -38.15
C GLY A 279 24.31 11.36 -36.91
N SER A 280 24.90 12.52 -36.60
CA SER A 280 24.45 13.40 -35.51
C SER A 280 23.06 13.98 -35.76
N LEU A 281 22.75 14.40 -36.99
CA LEU A 281 21.44 14.93 -37.34
C LEU A 281 20.34 13.85 -37.27
N ALA A 282 20.64 12.62 -37.72
CA ALA A 282 19.71 11.50 -37.59
C ALA A 282 19.40 11.17 -36.12
N LEU A 283 20.38 11.30 -35.21
CA LEU A 283 20.17 11.14 -33.77
C LEU A 283 19.37 12.32 -33.17
N LEU A 284 19.63 13.54 -33.65
CA LEU A 284 18.91 14.75 -33.24
C LEU A 284 17.41 14.62 -33.52
N VAL A 285 17.00 14.02 -34.65
CA VAL A 285 15.58 13.79 -34.96
C VAL A 285 14.87 12.94 -33.89
N PHE A 286 15.53 11.92 -33.34
CA PHE A 286 14.95 11.08 -32.28
C PHE A 286 14.90 11.79 -30.92
N LEU A 287 15.79 12.76 -30.67
CA LEU A 287 15.88 13.53 -29.43
C LEU A 287 15.13 14.87 -29.51
N LEU A 288 14.65 15.26 -30.69
CA LEU A 288 13.98 16.54 -30.92
C LEU A 288 12.80 16.76 -29.97
N PRO A 289 11.91 15.79 -29.68
CA PRO A 289 10.83 16.00 -28.74
C PRO A 289 11.32 16.28 -27.30
N LEU A 290 12.46 15.72 -26.90
CA LEU A 290 13.07 16.00 -25.60
C LEU A 290 13.62 17.43 -25.55
N LEU A 291 14.29 17.88 -26.61
CA LEU A 291 14.81 19.25 -26.73
C LEU A 291 13.69 20.30 -26.74
N LEU A 292 12.53 19.96 -27.30
CA LEU A 292 11.33 20.80 -27.28
C LEU A 292 10.54 20.72 -25.94
N GLY A 293 11.06 19.99 -24.95
CA GLY A 293 10.44 19.87 -23.63
C GLY A 293 9.18 19.00 -23.58
N LEU A 294 8.88 18.22 -24.62
CA LEU A 294 7.72 17.33 -24.70
C LEU A 294 7.89 16.06 -23.84
N GLY A 295 9.12 15.63 -23.60
CA GLY A 295 9.46 14.52 -22.71
C GLY A 295 9.84 13.22 -23.43
N LEU A 296 10.27 12.22 -22.65
CA LEU A 296 10.89 10.98 -23.14
C LEU A 296 9.92 10.08 -23.91
N LEU A 297 8.63 10.10 -23.55
CA LEU A 297 7.62 9.26 -24.20
C LEU A 297 7.29 9.75 -25.61
N TRP A 298 7.33 11.07 -25.84
CA TRP A 298 7.21 11.63 -27.19
C TRP A 298 8.40 11.24 -28.07
N CYS A 299 9.62 11.23 -27.54
CA CYS A 299 10.77 10.66 -28.25
C CYS A 299 10.54 9.19 -28.62
N ALA A 300 9.97 8.41 -27.68
CA ALA A 300 9.66 7.01 -27.93
C ALA A 300 8.63 6.84 -29.06
N ILE A 301 7.53 7.60 -29.02
CA ILE A 301 6.48 7.56 -30.04
C ILE A 301 7.03 7.95 -31.42
N VAL A 302 7.75 9.08 -31.51
CA VAL A 302 8.37 9.55 -32.77
C VAL A 302 9.35 8.51 -33.30
N ALA A 303 10.17 7.91 -32.43
CA ALA A 303 11.08 6.86 -32.83
C ALA A 303 10.35 5.63 -33.41
N LEU A 304 9.22 5.22 -32.82
CA LEU A 304 8.40 4.12 -33.31
C LEU A 304 7.75 4.42 -34.67
N VAL A 305 7.22 5.63 -34.86
CA VAL A 305 6.59 6.05 -36.12
C VAL A 305 7.61 6.12 -37.26
N ILE A 306 8.78 6.72 -37.02
CA ILE A 306 9.87 6.81 -38.01
C ILE A 306 10.43 5.43 -38.34
N SER A 307 10.46 4.51 -37.37
CA SER A 307 11.00 3.17 -37.56
C SER A 307 10.06 2.19 -38.26
N ALA A 308 8.77 2.50 -38.38
CA ALA A 308 7.76 1.61 -38.96
C ALA A 308 8.08 1.05 -40.36
N PRO A 309 8.66 1.83 -41.32
CA PRO A 309 9.04 1.31 -42.64
C PRO A 309 10.11 0.21 -42.59
N TYR A 310 10.95 0.22 -41.55
CA TYR A 310 12.05 -0.73 -41.36
C TYR A 310 11.64 -1.95 -40.50
N MET A 311 10.37 -2.03 -40.08
CA MET A 311 9.83 -3.10 -39.26
C MET A 311 9.17 -4.21 -40.09
N SER A 312 9.36 -5.44 -39.64
CA SER A 312 8.60 -6.60 -40.11
C SER A 312 7.12 -6.47 -39.74
N ARG A 313 6.23 -7.20 -40.44
CA ARG A 313 4.79 -7.22 -40.13
C ARG A 313 4.51 -7.62 -38.67
N ARG A 314 5.22 -8.61 -38.15
CA ARG A 314 5.08 -9.06 -36.75
C ARG A 314 5.46 -7.97 -35.75
N GLU A 315 6.54 -7.24 -36.00
CA GLU A 315 6.95 -6.12 -35.15
C GLU A 315 5.91 -4.99 -35.17
N ARG A 316 5.36 -4.67 -36.35
CA ARG A 316 4.30 -3.67 -36.48
C ARG A 316 3.05 -4.01 -35.68
N TYR A 317 2.62 -5.27 -35.69
CA TYR A 317 1.49 -5.69 -34.85
C TYR A 317 1.77 -5.51 -33.36
N VAL A 318 2.95 -5.90 -32.88
CA VAL A 318 3.31 -5.72 -31.46
C VAL A 318 3.33 -4.24 -31.07
N VAL A 319 3.93 -3.38 -31.89
CA VAL A 319 3.94 -1.93 -31.63
C VAL A 319 2.53 -1.34 -31.72
N SER A 320 1.68 -1.85 -32.61
CA SER A 320 0.28 -1.42 -32.69
C SER A 320 -0.49 -1.79 -31.41
N VAL A 321 -0.25 -2.97 -30.83
CA VAL A 321 -0.84 -3.34 -29.54
C VAL A 321 -0.36 -2.40 -28.43
N LEU A 322 0.94 -2.08 -28.38
CA LEU A 322 1.48 -1.14 -27.39
C LEU A 322 0.88 0.27 -27.55
N LEU A 323 0.76 0.77 -28.77
CA LEU A 323 0.11 2.06 -29.05
C LEU A 323 -1.40 2.04 -28.76
N ALA A 324 -2.08 0.91 -28.99
CA ALA A 324 -3.49 0.74 -28.63
C ALA A 324 -3.69 0.69 -27.10
N MET A 325 -2.78 0.05 -26.37
CA MET A 325 -2.79 0.06 -24.90
C MET A 325 -2.65 1.48 -24.34
N LEU A 326 -1.97 2.40 -25.05
CA LEU A 326 -1.90 3.82 -24.68
C LEU A 326 -3.29 4.47 -24.57
N ALA A 327 -4.29 4.01 -25.34
CA ALA A 327 -5.66 4.51 -25.29
C ALA A 327 -6.42 4.07 -24.02
N LEU A 328 -5.95 3.04 -23.31
CA LEU A 328 -6.57 2.52 -22.09
C LEU A 328 -6.04 3.20 -20.82
N LEU A 329 -4.98 4.02 -20.93
CA LEU A 329 -4.38 4.71 -19.78
C LEU A 329 -5.34 5.62 -19.01
N PRO A 330 -6.29 6.35 -19.65
CA PRO A 330 -7.26 7.16 -18.91
C PRO A 330 -8.00 6.37 -17.84
N LEU A 331 -8.42 5.13 -18.13
CA LEU A 331 -9.11 4.27 -17.17
C LEU A 331 -8.22 3.91 -15.97
N GLY A 332 -6.91 3.77 -16.20
CA GLY A 332 -5.94 3.51 -15.15
C GLY A 332 -5.72 4.72 -14.24
N TYR A 333 -5.52 5.90 -14.84
CA TYR A 333 -5.31 7.14 -14.09
C TYR A 333 -6.56 7.58 -13.31
N GLU A 334 -7.77 7.40 -13.86
CA GLU A 334 -9.01 7.74 -13.15
C GLU A 334 -9.21 6.88 -11.89
N ARG A 335 -8.95 5.58 -11.96
CA ARG A 335 -9.02 4.69 -10.78
C ARG A 335 -7.97 5.04 -9.73
N LEU A 336 -6.75 5.35 -10.17
CA LEU A 336 -5.69 5.78 -9.29
C LEU A 336 -6.02 7.11 -8.61
N ALA A 337 -6.56 8.07 -9.37
CA ALA A 337 -7.01 9.36 -8.87
C ALA A 337 -8.15 9.21 -7.85
N ALA A 338 -9.15 8.36 -8.12
CA ALA A 338 -10.23 8.08 -7.18
C ALA A 338 -9.70 7.54 -5.84
N ARG A 339 -8.71 6.63 -5.88
CA ARG A 339 -8.04 6.17 -4.67
C ARG A 339 -7.31 7.28 -3.93
N HIS A 340 -6.54 8.10 -4.65
CA HIS A 340 -5.79 9.18 -4.03
C HIS A 340 -6.72 10.21 -3.38
N LEU A 341 -7.80 10.58 -4.05
CA LEU A 341 -8.81 11.48 -3.51
C LEU A 341 -9.45 10.90 -2.24
N LEU A 342 -9.84 9.62 -2.25
CA LEU A 342 -10.43 8.99 -1.07
C LEU A 342 -9.51 9.03 0.14
N VAL A 343 -8.27 8.57 -0.02
CA VAL A 343 -7.31 8.53 1.09
C VAL A 343 -6.90 9.94 1.55
N ALA A 344 -6.93 10.93 0.66
CA ALA A 344 -6.61 12.32 0.99
C ALA A 344 -7.81 13.14 1.49
N SER A 345 -9.03 12.58 1.46
CA SER A 345 -10.23 13.32 1.80
C SER A 345 -10.37 13.57 3.29
N HIS A 346 -10.94 14.72 3.62
CA HIS A 346 -11.18 15.10 5.02
C HIS A 346 -12.26 14.20 5.64
N GLU A 347 -13.28 13.87 4.86
CA GLU A 347 -14.42 13.03 5.23
C GLU A 347 -13.94 11.62 5.59
N PHE A 348 -13.03 11.04 4.80
CA PHE A 348 -12.43 9.75 5.12
C PHE A 348 -11.63 9.78 6.43
N ALA A 349 -10.92 10.87 6.72
CA ALA A 349 -10.21 11.03 7.99
C ALA A 349 -11.19 11.13 9.18
N LEU A 350 -12.32 11.81 9.04
CA LEU A 350 -13.38 11.86 10.05
C LEU A 350 -13.98 10.47 10.29
N VAL A 351 -14.23 9.71 9.22
CA VAL A 351 -14.70 8.32 9.31
C VAL A 351 -13.70 7.45 10.06
N GLN A 352 -12.41 7.53 9.70
CA GLN A 352 -11.37 6.77 10.38
C GLN A 352 -11.29 7.10 11.88
N ALA A 353 -11.35 8.38 12.23
CA ALA A 353 -11.36 8.83 13.62
C ALA A 353 -12.58 8.30 14.39
N ALA A 354 -13.76 8.29 13.76
CA ALA A 354 -14.96 7.73 14.35
C ALA A 354 -14.86 6.20 14.52
N GLU A 355 -14.42 5.45 13.52
CA GLU A 355 -14.24 3.99 13.60
C GLU A 355 -13.21 3.58 14.66
N GLN A 356 -12.20 4.42 14.91
CA GLN A 356 -11.21 4.21 15.98
C GLN A 356 -11.73 4.46 17.40
N GLY A 357 -12.98 4.91 17.57
CA GLY A 357 -13.54 5.22 18.89
C GLY A 357 -13.46 6.70 19.27
N GLY A 358 -13.25 7.59 18.30
CA GLY A 358 -13.21 9.03 18.54
C GLY A 358 -14.49 9.61 19.12
N ARG A 359 -14.31 10.56 20.04
CA ARG A 359 -15.29 11.29 20.86
C ARG A 359 -14.95 12.78 21.02
N GLY A 360 -13.86 13.26 20.42
CA GLY A 360 -13.38 14.63 20.52
C GLY A 360 -14.33 15.67 19.92
N GLU A 361 -14.24 16.92 20.39
CA GLU A 361 -15.08 18.02 19.89
C GLU A 361 -14.80 18.37 18.43
N ALA A 362 -13.54 18.34 18.01
CA ALA A 362 -13.15 18.59 16.63
C ALA A 362 -13.81 17.58 15.67
N LEU A 363 -13.91 16.31 16.09
CA LEU A 363 -14.58 15.26 15.31
C LEU A 363 -16.09 15.53 15.18
N VAL A 364 -16.76 15.87 16.28
CA VAL A 364 -18.18 16.23 16.28
C VAL A 364 -18.43 17.44 15.38
N GLN A 365 -17.60 18.47 15.46
CA GLN A 365 -17.70 19.67 14.64
C GLN A 365 -17.48 19.37 13.14
N GLY A 366 -16.49 18.53 12.82
CA GLY A 366 -16.19 18.08 11.46
C GLY A 366 -17.36 17.30 10.86
N LEU A 367 -17.86 16.29 11.57
CA LEU A 367 -19.01 15.49 11.14
C LEU A 367 -20.29 16.34 10.99
N SER A 368 -20.51 17.28 11.91
CA SER A 368 -21.65 18.22 11.83
C SER A 368 -21.53 19.17 10.64
N ARG A 369 -20.30 19.57 10.27
CA ARG A 369 -20.06 20.39 9.08
C ARG A 369 -20.33 19.58 7.82
N TRP A 370 -19.81 18.36 7.74
CA TRP A 370 -20.06 17.46 6.62
C TRP A 370 -21.56 17.21 6.42
N ALA A 371 -22.33 16.95 7.50
CA ALA A 371 -23.78 16.83 7.43
C ALA A 371 -24.50 18.08 6.87
N ARG A 372 -23.96 19.28 7.09
CA ARG A 372 -24.53 20.53 6.55
C ARG A 372 -24.16 20.77 5.09
N GLU A 373 -22.93 20.40 4.71
CA GLU A 373 -22.43 20.56 3.34
C GLU A 373 -23.06 19.53 2.39
N GLU A 374 -23.41 18.34 2.90
CA GLU A 374 -24.04 17.26 2.16
C GLU A 374 -25.34 16.78 2.85
N PRO A 375 -26.43 17.57 2.79
CA PRO A 375 -27.68 17.27 3.51
C PRO A 375 -28.38 15.99 3.03
N ASP A 376 -28.08 15.52 1.81
CA ASP A 376 -28.64 14.30 1.25
C ASP A 376 -27.82 13.04 1.60
N SER A 377 -26.66 13.20 2.26
CA SER A 377 -25.77 12.11 2.63
C SER A 377 -26.09 11.58 4.03
N GLY A 378 -26.47 10.31 4.15
CA GLY A 378 -26.73 9.69 5.45
C GLY A 378 -25.49 9.26 6.23
N LEU A 379 -24.31 9.20 5.59
CA LEU A 379 -23.05 8.82 6.23
C LEU A 379 -22.61 9.78 7.36
N PRO A 380 -22.57 11.11 7.18
CA PRO A 380 -22.20 12.01 8.26
C PRO A 380 -23.15 11.90 9.46
N HIS A 381 -24.44 11.72 9.21
CA HIS A 381 -25.45 11.50 10.25
C HIS A 381 -25.21 10.19 11.02
N TYR A 382 -24.85 9.11 10.34
CA TYR A 382 -24.51 7.83 10.96
C TYR A 382 -23.31 7.98 11.91
N TYR A 383 -22.20 8.53 11.39
CA TYR A 383 -20.98 8.70 12.16
C TYR A 383 -21.13 9.72 13.29
N LEU A 384 -21.88 10.80 13.09
CA LEU A 384 -22.20 11.75 14.15
C LEU A 384 -23.02 11.08 15.26
N GLY A 385 -24.04 10.30 14.91
CA GLY A 385 -24.82 9.51 15.86
C GLY A 385 -23.97 8.52 16.66
N LEU A 386 -23.02 7.84 16.01
CA LEU A 386 -22.06 6.94 16.65
C LEU A 386 -21.19 7.66 17.69
N VAL A 387 -20.64 8.82 17.33
CA VAL A 387 -19.78 9.63 18.21
C VAL A 387 -20.58 10.18 19.40
N LEU A 388 -21.78 10.73 19.15
CA LEU A 388 -22.67 11.25 20.19
C LEU A 388 -23.14 10.16 21.17
N LYS A 389 -23.44 8.96 20.66
CA LYS A 389 -23.77 7.79 21.49
C LYS A 389 -22.67 7.53 22.51
N ARG A 390 -21.40 7.51 22.07
CA ARG A 390 -20.25 7.22 22.94
C ARG A 390 -19.91 8.36 23.90
N ARG A 391 -20.32 9.60 23.59
CA ARG A 391 -20.29 10.74 24.51
C ARG A 391 -21.41 10.69 25.56
N GLY A 392 -22.37 9.78 25.42
CA GLY A 392 -23.54 9.69 26.30
C GLY A 392 -24.67 10.67 25.94
N GLU A 393 -24.53 11.42 24.85
CA GLU A 393 -25.49 12.42 24.35
C GLU A 393 -26.64 11.73 23.60
N ARG A 394 -27.35 10.83 24.28
CA ARG A 394 -28.33 9.88 23.69
C ARG A 394 -29.44 10.54 22.85
N PRO A 395 -30.09 11.63 23.28
CA PRO A 395 -31.18 12.22 22.50
C PRO A 395 -30.71 12.79 21.15
N GLN A 396 -29.53 13.40 21.13
CA GLN A 396 -28.92 13.92 19.91
C GLN A 396 -28.46 12.78 19.01
N ALA A 397 -27.83 11.75 19.60
CA ALA A 397 -27.44 10.54 18.87
C ALA A 397 -28.64 9.89 18.16
N GLU A 398 -29.78 9.78 18.84
CA GLU A 398 -31.01 9.20 18.27
C GLU A 398 -31.56 10.03 17.11
N THR A 399 -31.53 11.36 17.24
CA THR A 399 -31.95 12.26 16.16
C THR A 399 -31.11 12.06 14.90
N GLU A 400 -29.78 12.04 15.06
CA GLU A 400 -28.86 11.87 13.93
C GLU A 400 -28.94 10.46 13.33
N MET A 401 -29.07 9.43 14.16
CA MET A 401 -29.19 8.05 13.69
C MET A 401 -30.52 7.79 12.96
N THR A 402 -31.61 8.43 13.41
CA THR A 402 -32.90 8.37 12.72
C THR A 402 -32.82 9.01 11.34
N ARG A 403 -32.13 10.15 11.21
CA ARG A 403 -31.83 10.77 9.91
C ARG A 403 -31.00 9.85 9.02
N ALA A 404 -29.96 9.23 9.58
CA ALA A 404 -29.13 8.27 8.85
C ALA A 404 -29.96 7.10 8.30
N ALA A 405 -30.82 6.48 9.13
CA ALA A 405 -31.69 5.39 8.71
C ALA A 405 -32.73 5.81 7.66
N HIS A 406 -33.21 7.07 7.71
CA HIS A 406 -34.11 7.63 6.71
C HIS A 406 -33.41 7.86 5.35
N LEU A 407 -32.21 8.43 5.37
CA LEU A 407 -31.41 8.71 4.17
C LEU A 407 -30.79 7.43 3.57
N LEU A 408 -30.55 6.41 4.40
CA LEU A 408 -29.97 5.13 4.01
C LEU A 408 -30.92 3.96 4.34
N PRO A 409 -32.12 3.89 3.73
CA PRO A 409 -33.16 2.94 4.13
C PRO A 409 -32.78 1.47 3.87
N ARG A 410 -31.77 1.23 3.02
CA ARG A 410 -31.24 -0.09 2.67
C ARG A 410 -29.89 -0.42 3.31
N ALA A 411 -29.34 0.47 4.14
CA ALA A 411 -28.08 0.24 4.83
C ALA A 411 -28.32 -0.51 6.14
N ALA A 412 -27.83 -1.74 6.26
CA ALA A 412 -27.96 -2.52 7.49
C ALA A 412 -27.31 -1.82 8.70
N PHE A 413 -26.14 -1.19 8.52
CA PHE A 413 -25.43 -0.50 9.59
C PHE A 413 -26.25 0.64 10.22
N ALA A 414 -27.03 1.37 9.43
CA ALA A 414 -27.88 2.46 9.93
C ALA A 414 -29.00 1.94 10.84
N HIS A 415 -29.61 0.80 10.48
CA HIS A 415 -30.63 0.14 11.30
C HIS A 415 -30.03 -0.50 12.56
N VAL A 416 -28.81 -1.04 12.49
CA VAL A 416 -28.08 -1.49 13.69
C VAL A 416 -27.84 -0.32 14.64
N GLY A 417 -27.34 0.81 14.13
CA GLY A 417 -27.08 2.00 14.95
C GLY A 417 -28.35 2.54 15.64
N LEU A 418 -29.48 2.57 14.92
CA LEU A 418 -30.77 3.00 15.49
C LEU A 418 -31.26 2.01 16.55
N GLY A 419 -31.20 0.70 16.25
CA GLY A 419 -31.53 -0.36 17.19
C GLY A 419 -30.70 -0.29 18.47
N ASN A 420 -29.40 0.02 18.36
CA ASN A 420 -28.49 0.21 19.49
C ASN A 420 -28.99 1.33 20.42
N LEU A 421 -29.42 2.46 19.87
CA LEU A 421 -29.94 3.58 20.65
C LEU A 421 -31.31 3.29 21.27
N GLN A 422 -32.20 2.62 20.54
CA GLN A 422 -33.50 2.16 21.05
C GLN A 422 -33.32 1.17 22.20
N TYR A 423 -32.40 0.21 22.06
CA TYR A 423 -32.07 -0.78 23.08
C TYR A 423 -31.52 -0.12 24.34
N LEU A 424 -30.55 0.79 24.20
CA LEU A 424 -30.00 1.57 25.31
C LEU A 424 -31.04 2.49 25.97
N GLY A 425 -32.08 2.89 25.23
CA GLY A 425 -33.23 3.64 25.71
C GLY A 425 -34.35 2.77 26.31
N GLY A 426 -34.20 1.44 26.36
CA GLY A 426 -35.19 0.51 26.89
C GLY A 426 -36.36 0.19 25.93
N ARG A 427 -36.36 0.72 24.70
CA ARG A 427 -37.37 0.46 23.67
C ARG A 427 -37.08 -0.84 22.93
N LEU A 428 -37.19 -1.96 23.65
CA LEU A 428 -36.75 -3.28 23.18
C LEU A 428 -37.54 -3.81 21.98
N ALA A 429 -38.83 -3.45 21.84
CA ALA A 429 -39.63 -3.89 20.69
C ALA A 429 -39.18 -3.22 19.39
N GLU A 430 -38.95 -1.90 19.43
CA GLU A 430 -38.43 -1.15 18.29
C GLU A 430 -37.00 -1.58 17.93
N ALA A 431 -36.15 -1.81 18.94
CA ALA A 431 -34.80 -2.32 18.73
C ALA A 431 -34.81 -3.69 18.03
N GLU A 432 -35.73 -4.59 18.40
CA GLU A 432 -35.89 -5.89 17.73
C GLU A 432 -36.24 -5.71 16.25
N GLU A 433 -37.18 -4.81 15.93
CA GLU A 433 -37.55 -4.50 14.55
C GLU A 433 -36.36 -3.97 13.75
N SER A 434 -35.63 -3.00 14.30
CA SER A 434 -34.44 -2.41 13.69
C SER A 434 -33.35 -3.45 13.43
N TYR A 435 -33.02 -4.30 14.41
CA TYR A 435 -32.02 -5.34 14.24
C TYR A 435 -32.45 -6.44 13.26
N ARG A 436 -33.72 -6.84 13.28
CA ARG A 436 -34.26 -7.80 12.29
C ARG A 436 -34.17 -7.23 10.88
N ARG A 437 -34.54 -5.96 10.70
CA ARG A 437 -34.41 -5.27 9.41
C ARG A 437 -32.95 -5.21 8.95
N ALA A 438 -32.01 -4.94 9.84
CA ALA A 438 -30.59 -4.99 9.53
C ALA A 438 -30.15 -6.40 9.08
N ALA A 439 -30.58 -7.44 9.79
CA ALA A 439 -30.29 -8.84 9.44
C ALA A 439 -30.93 -9.28 8.11
N ASP A 440 -32.11 -8.74 7.77
CA ASP A 440 -32.77 -9.01 6.49
C ASP A 440 -32.08 -8.30 5.33
N LEU A 441 -31.63 -7.05 5.53
CA LEU A 441 -30.88 -6.28 4.54
C LEU A 441 -29.48 -6.84 4.31
N ALA A 442 -28.82 -7.30 5.37
CA ALA A 442 -27.51 -7.92 5.33
C ALA A 442 -27.49 -9.20 6.17
N PRO A 443 -27.83 -10.36 5.58
CA PRO A 443 -27.77 -11.65 6.28
C PRO A 443 -26.37 -12.01 6.81
N GLY A 444 -25.33 -11.36 6.28
CA GLY A 444 -23.95 -11.48 6.75
C GLY A 444 -23.55 -10.53 7.90
N SER A 445 -24.44 -9.68 8.41
CA SER A 445 -24.13 -8.76 9.51
C SER A 445 -24.01 -9.54 10.82
N ALA A 446 -22.77 -9.71 11.27
CA ALA A 446 -22.51 -10.30 12.56
C ALA A 446 -23.02 -9.37 13.68
N ALA A 447 -22.83 -8.04 13.60
CA ALA A 447 -23.26 -7.14 14.67
C ALA A 447 -24.77 -7.21 14.90
N ALA A 448 -25.59 -7.27 13.84
CA ALA A 448 -27.03 -7.43 13.96
C ALA A 448 -27.42 -8.72 14.71
N GLN A 449 -26.80 -9.87 14.37
CA GLN A 449 -27.06 -11.13 15.07
C GLN A 449 -26.60 -11.08 16.53
N MET A 450 -25.47 -10.42 16.82
CA MET A 450 -24.99 -10.27 18.19
C MET A 450 -25.93 -9.41 19.03
N ASN A 451 -26.44 -8.32 18.47
CA ASN A 451 -27.36 -7.44 19.18
C ASN A 451 -28.74 -8.08 19.37
N LEU A 452 -29.21 -8.89 18.42
CA LEU A 452 -30.38 -9.75 18.61
C LEU A 452 -30.18 -10.76 19.74
N PHE A 453 -29.01 -11.41 19.80
CA PHE A 453 -28.65 -12.31 20.89
C PHE A 453 -28.70 -11.58 22.25
N THR A 454 -28.08 -10.40 22.36
CA THR A 454 -28.12 -9.61 23.60
C THR A 454 -29.55 -9.23 23.97
N LEU A 455 -30.34 -8.78 22.99
CA LEU A 455 -31.74 -8.38 23.18
C LEU A 455 -32.61 -9.53 23.67
N TYR A 456 -32.53 -10.70 23.02
CA TYR A 456 -33.31 -11.87 23.42
C TYR A 456 -32.87 -12.42 24.77
N THR A 457 -31.58 -12.34 25.10
CA THR A 457 -31.07 -12.68 26.43
C THR A 457 -31.66 -11.77 27.50
N GLN A 458 -31.70 -10.45 27.25
CA GLN A 458 -32.31 -9.50 28.19
C GLN A 458 -33.82 -9.75 28.37
N ARG A 459 -34.52 -10.19 27.33
CA ARG A 459 -35.95 -10.54 27.37
C ARG A 459 -36.23 -11.97 27.85
N LEU A 460 -35.19 -12.74 28.23
CA LEU A 460 -35.29 -14.15 28.63
C LEU A 460 -35.90 -15.07 27.55
N GLN A 461 -35.78 -14.69 26.27
CA GLN A 461 -36.23 -15.49 25.12
C GLN A 461 -35.10 -16.43 24.68
N LEU A 462 -34.85 -17.47 25.46
CA LEU A 462 -33.66 -18.31 25.34
C LEU A 462 -33.55 -19.01 23.96
N ASP A 463 -34.64 -19.54 23.41
CA ASP A 463 -34.62 -20.23 22.11
C ASP A 463 -34.17 -19.30 20.97
N ARG A 464 -34.70 -18.07 20.95
CA ARG A 464 -34.34 -17.06 19.94
C ARG A 464 -32.94 -16.53 20.15
N SER A 465 -32.52 -16.41 21.42
CA SER A 465 -31.15 -16.04 21.78
C SER A 465 -30.15 -17.07 21.26
N GLU A 466 -30.38 -18.36 21.51
CA GLU A 466 -29.52 -19.45 21.03
C GLU A 466 -29.45 -19.46 19.49
N GLU A 467 -30.57 -19.26 18.80
CA GLU A 467 -30.57 -19.16 17.34
C GLU A 467 -29.71 -17.99 16.83
N ALA A 468 -29.87 -16.81 17.43
CA ALA A 468 -29.10 -15.62 17.07
C ALA A 468 -27.60 -15.81 17.36
N GLN A 469 -27.25 -16.44 18.49
CA GLN A 469 -25.86 -16.76 18.83
C GLN A 469 -25.25 -17.76 17.85
N ARG A 470 -26.00 -18.79 17.46
CA ARG A 470 -25.55 -19.78 16.47
C ARG A 470 -25.30 -19.13 15.11
N LYS A 471 -26.18 -18.22 14.67
CA LYS A 471 -25.98 -17.43 13.45
C LYS A 471 -24.74 -16.54 13.57
N ASN A 472 -24.57 -15.86 14.71
CA ASN A 472 -23.42 -15.01 14.95
C ASN A 472 -22.10 -15.81 14.93
N LEU A 473 -22.05 -16.96 15.59
CA LEU A 473 -20.90 -17.85 15.62
C LEU A 473 -20.50 -18.36 14.22
N ALA A 474 -21.47 -18.54 13.32
CA ALA A 474 -21.20 -18.90 11.94
C ALA A 474 -20.63 -17.73 11.11
N LEU A 475 -20.96 -16.48 11.47
CA LEU A 475 -20.53 -15.26 10.76
C LEU A 475 -19.18 -14.73 11.28
N ASP A 476 -19.08 -14.50 12.58
CA ASP A 476 -17.87 -14.03 13.27
C ASP A 476 -17.68 -14.76 14.60
N PRO A 477 -17.02 -15.94 14.59
CA PRO A 477 -16.73 -16.68 15.80
C PRO A 477 -15.86 -15.90 16.80
N HIS A 478 -15.02 -15.01 16.29
CA HIS A 478 -14.10 -14.26 17.13
C HIS A 478 -14.84 -13.20 17.95
N MET A 479 -15.81 -12.52 17.35
CA MET A 479 -16.64 -11.56 18.07
C MET A 479 -17.40 -12.22 19.23
N VAL A 480 -18.00 -13.41 19.03
CA VAL A 480 -18.64 -14.17 20.12
C VAL A 480 -17.64 -14.44 21.24
N MET A 481 -16.46 -14.95 20.89
CA MET A 481 -15.41 -15.32 21.85
C MET A 481 -14.87 -14.12 22.63
N THR A 482 -14.76 -12.96 21.98
CA THR A 482 -14.27 -11.73 22.62
C THR A 482 -15.33 -11.17 23.56
N LEU A 483 -16.58 -11.09 23.11
CA LEU A 483 -17.67 -10.52 23.90
C LEU A 483 -18.15 -11.44 25.03
N SER A 484 -18.03 -12.76 24.90
CA SER A 484 -18.40 -13.72 25.96
C SER A 484 -17.61 -13.49 27.25
N ARG A 485 -16.37 -12.98 27.17
CA ARG A 485 -15.52 -12.65 28.32
C ARG A 485 -16.10 -11.54 29.20
N PHE A 486 -16.89 -10.65 28.59
CA PHE A 486 -17.50 -9.50 29.25
C PHE A 486 -18.94 -9.78 29.69
N HIS A 487 -19.58 -10.82 29.15
CA HIS A 487 -20.88 -11.28 29.64
C HIS A 487 -20.77 -11.77 31.08
N GLY A 488 -21.71 -11.35 31.94
CA GLY A 488 -21.73 -11.72 33.36
C GLY A 488 -20.85 -10.86 34.28
N GLN A 489 -20.08 -9.89 33.76
CA GLN A 489 -19.28 -8.96 34.56
C GLN A 489 -20.06 -7.73 35.06
N GLY A 490 -21.39 -7.77 35.06
CA GLY A 490 -22.23 -6.61 35.40
C GLY A 490 -22.25 -5.49 34.35
N LEU A 491 -21.60 -5.69 33.19
CA LEU A 491 -21.71 -4.82 32.02
C LEU A 491 -23.10 -5.00 31.40
N THR A 492 -24.10 -4.26 31.90
CA THR A 492 -25.45 -4.24 31.32
C THR A 492 -25.46 -3.39 30.06
N GLY A 493 -26.15 -3.84 29.01
CA GLY A 493 -26.42 -3.00 27.85
C GLY A 493 -25.33 -2.98 26.77
N VAL A 494 -24.49 -4.00 26.69
CA VAL A 494 -23.46 -4.12 25.64
C VAL A 494 -24.13 -4.28 24.26
N VAL A 495 -23.97 -3.28 23.42
CA VAL A 495 -24.37 -3.28 22.01
C VAL A 495 -23.12 -3.29 21.14
N VAL A 496 -23.21 -3.80 19.92
CA VAL A 496 -22.13 -3.81 18.94
C VAL A 496 -22.49 -2.90 17.78
N ASP A 497 -21.58 -2.02 17.40
CA ASP A 497 -21.75 -1.21 16.20
C ASP A 497 -21.37 -2.00 14.94
N GLU A 498 -22.11 -1.78 13.86
CA GLU A 498 -21.78 -2.35 12.55
C GLU A 498 -20.86 -1.35 11.81
N PRO A 499 -19.63 -1.75 11.43
CA PRO A 499 -18.79 -0.86 10.62
C PRO A 499 -19.43 -0.62 9.25
N VAL A 500 -19.26 0.57 8.69
CA VAL A 500 -19.78 0.84 7.34
C VAL A 500 -19.01 -0.03 6.33
N PRO A 501 -19.71 -0.83 5.50
CA PRO A 501 -19.06 -1.61 4.45
C PRO A 501 -18.24 -0.69 3.53
N TRP A 502 -17.02 -1.10 3.21
CA TRP A 502 -16.11 -0.25 2.42
C TRP A 502 -16.70 0.17 1.06
N ASP A 503 -17.50 -0.68 0.42
CA ASP A 503 -18.11 -0.36 -0.86
C ASP A 503 -19.16 0.76 -0.72
N ASP A 504 -19.95 0.73 0.37
CA ASP A 504 -20.89 1.79 0.72
C ASP A 504 -20.14 3.07 1.14
N LEU A 505 -19.02 2.94 1.83
CA LEU A 505 -18.15 4.06 2.20
C LEU A 505 -17.56 4.74 0.96
N VAL A 506 -17.00 3.97 0.02
CA VAL A 506 -16.46 4.50 -1.23
C VAL A 506 -17.57 5.13 -2.07
N ALA A 507 -18.75 4.51 -2.12
CA ALA A 507 -19.88 5.04 -2.87
C ALA A 507 -20.43 6.33 -2.25
N GLY A 508 -20.55 6.40 -0.93
CA GLY A 508 -21.05 7.57 -0.22
C GLY A 508 -20.03 8.70 -0.09
N LEU A 509 -18.74 8.40 -0.19
CA LEU A 509 -17.64 9.38 -0.31
C LEU A 509 -17.21 9.59 -1.76
N ALA A 510 -17.92 9.03 -2.74
CA ALA A 510 -17.48 9.00 -4.13
C ALA A 510 -17.37 10.42 -4.70
N PHE A 511 -16.13 10.91 -4.78
CA PHE A 511 -15.78 12.22 -5.33
C PHE A 511 -16.44 12.49 -6.67
N ARG A 512 -16.80 13.75 -6.89
CA ARG A 512 -17.38 14.18 -8.16
C ARG A 512 -16.45 13.79 -9.31
N THR A 513 -17.01 13.23 -10.38
CA THR A 513 -16.25 12.78 -11.55
C THR A 513 -15.31 13.85 -12.12
N GLY A 514 -15.61 15.14 -11.91
CA GLY A 514 -14.74 16.26 -12.26
C GLY A 514 -13.44 16.33 -11.44
N GLU A 515 -13.49 16.08 -10.14
CA GLU A 515 -12.33 16.08 -9.25
C GLU A 515 -11.40 14.92 -9.57
N VAL A 516 -11.98 13.72 -9.76
CA VAL A 516 -11.23 12.54 -10.19
C VAL A 516 -10.50 12.80 -11.50
N LYS A 517 -11.18 13.40 -12.49
CA LYS A 517 -10.56 13.76 -13.77
C LYS A 517 -9.45 14.80 -13.61
N ALA A 518 -9.63 15.82 -12.77
CA ALA A 518 -8.60 16.84 -12.54
C ALA A 518 -7.33 16.24 -11.91
N VAL A 519 -7.49 15.38 -10.90
CA VAL A 519 -6.35 14.67 -10.27
C VAL A 519 -5.71 13.69 -11.25
N ALA A 520 -6.51 12.95 -12.02
CA ALA A 520 -5.99 12.06 -13.06
C ALA A 520 -5.14 12.82 -14.08
N GLU A 521 -5.60 13.98 -14.57
CA GLU A 521 -4.85 14.85 -15.48
C GLU A 521 -3.57 15.37 -14.84
N GLY A 522 -3.59 15.71 -13.54
CA GLY A 522 -2.40 16.08 -12.77
C GLY A 522 -1.36 14.96 -12.70
N LEU A 523 -1.78 13.73 -12.39
CA LEU A 523 -0.93 12.53 -12.39
C LEU A 523 -0.35 12.23 -13.78
N TRP A 524 -1.07 12.60 -14.83
CA TRP A 524 -0.66 12.45 -16.24
C TRP A 524 0.25 13.57 -16.78
N GLY A 525 0.48 14.65 -16.03
CA GLY A 525 1.17 15.83 -16.54
C GLY A 525 2.61 15.61 -17.04
N MET A 526 3.28 14.53 -16.62
CA MET A 526 4.67 14.23 -17.00
C MET A 526 4.84 13.29 -18.21
N PRO A 527 4.08 12.18 -18.39
CA PRO A 527 4.37 11.21 -19.45
C PRO A 527 4.17 11.71 -20.89
N LEU A 528 3.02 12.31 -21.24
CA LEU A 528 2.81 12.97 -22.56
C LEU A 528 2.43 14.43 -22.37
N ARG A 529 3.44 15.27 -22.14
CA ARG A 529 3.23 16.70 -21.98
C ARG A 529 2.47 17.27 -23.19
N GLY A 530 1.41 18.03 -22.92
CA GLY A 530 0.57 18.68 -23.93
C GLY A 530 -0.63 17.86 -24.41
N VAL A 531 -0.79 16.59 -24.01
CA VAL A 531 -1.97 15.77 -24.34
C VAL A 531 -2.81 15.56 -23.09
N ARG A 532 -4.07 16.00 -23.11
CA ARG A 532 -5.01 15.70 -22.02
C ARG A 532 -5.40 14.22 -22.05
N LEU A 533 -5.66 13.60 -20.90
CA LEU A 533 -6.11 12.20 -20.81
C LEU A 533 -7.33 11.94 -21.70
N ARG A 534 -8.30 12.87 -21.73
CA ARG A 534 -9.48 12.75 -22.61
C ARG A 534 -9.17 12.69 -24.10
N GLN A 535 -8.01 13.21 -24.52
CA GLN A 535 -7.56 13.22 -25.91
C GLN A 535 -6.74 11.97 -26.26
N LEU A 536 -6.29 11.19 -25.27
CA LEU A 536 -5.43 10.03 -25.50
C LEU A 536 -5.99 9.01 -26.49
N PRO A 537 -7.29 8.62 -26.43
CA PRO A 537 -7.81 7.66 -27.41
C PRO A 537 -7.70 8.17 -28.85
N VAL A 538 -7.97 9.46 -29.06
CA VAL A 538 -7.88 10.11 -30.38
C VAL A 538 -6.43 10.22 -30.83
N VAL A 539 -5.52 10.64 -29.94
CA VAL A 539 -4.09 10.74 -30.23
C VAL A 539 -3.51 9.34 -30.52
N ALA A 540 -3.85 8.33 -29.72
CA ALA A 540 -3.41 6.95 -29.93
C ALA A 540 -3.91 6.41 -31.28
N LEU A 541 -5.16 6.68 -31.66
CA LEU A 541 -5.68 6.32 -32.97
C LEU A 541 -4.94 7.04 -34.10
N ALA A 542 -4.71 8.35 -33.98
CA ALA A 542 -3.94 9.11 -34.96
C ALA A 542 -2.51 8.57 -35.10
N LEU A 543 -1.84 8.23 -33.99
CA LEU A 543 -0.52 7.62 -33.98
C LEU A 543 -0.52 6.24 -34.64
N LEU A 544 -1.54 5.42 -34.42
CA LEU A 544 -1.71 4.12 -35.08
C LEU A 544 -1.87 4.27 -36.60
N VAL A 545 -2.69 5.24 -37.03
CA VAL A 545 -2.86 5.55 -38.46
C VAL A 545 -1.55 6.02 -39.07
N LEU A 546 -0.86 6.98 -38.44
CA LEU A 546 0.45 7.48 -38.89
C LEU A 546 1.49 6.38 -38.96
N PHE A 547 1.53 5.49 -37.96
CA PHE A 547 2.44 4.35 -37.89
C PHE A 547 2.21 3.35 -39.02
N TRP A 548 0.95 3.03 -39.34
CA TRP A 548 0.63 2.13 -40.45
C TRP A 548 0.80 2.79 -41.81
N PHE A 549 0.45 4.06 -41.94
CA PHE A 549 0.67 4.84 -43.15
C PHE A 549 2.16 4.90 -43.49
N SER A 550 3.03 5.28 -42.54
CA SER A 550 4.48 5.31 -42.77
C SER A 550 5.03 3.92 -43.14
N GLY A 551 4.54 2.87 -42.48
CA GLY A 551 4.94 1.48 -42.73
C GLY A 551 4.39 0.86 -44.03
N THR A 552 3.39 1.45 -44.69
CA THR A 552 2.78 0.93 -45.94
C THR A 552 3.24 1.70 -47.17
N LEU A 553 3.53 2.99 -47.04
CA LEU A 553 4.04 3.85 -48.11
C LEU A 553 5.29 3.30 -48.83
N HIS A 554 6.11 2.50 -48.14
CA HIS A 554 7.38 2.00 -48.66
C HIS A 554 7.29 0.57 -49.25
N GLY A 555 6.08 0.02 -49.39
CA GLY A 555 5.84 -1.33 -49.92
C GLY A 555 6.12 -2.45 -48.91
N PRO A 556 6.02 -3.74 -49.33
CA PRO A 556 6.15 -4.88 -48.42
C PRO A 556 7.58 -5.14 -47.91
N ARG A 557 8.59 -4.41 -48.41
CA ARG A 557 10.00 -4.56 -48.05
C ARG A 557 10.59 -3.22 -47.65
N SER A 558 11.51 -3.24 -46.68
CA SER A 558 12.23 -2.05 -46.24
C SER A 558 12.94 -1.36 -47.41
N PRO A 559 12.85 -0.02 -47.53
CA PRO A 559 13.49 0.75 -48.61
C PRO A 559 15.02 0.64 -48.58
N VAL A 560 15.58 0.50 -47.37
CA VAL A 560 17.00 0.30 -47.10
C VAL A 560 17.20 -1.04 -46.39
N ARG A 561 18.18 -1.82 -46.82
CA ARG A 561 18.52 -3.13 -46.26
C ARG A 561 19.92 -3.12 -45.68
N ARG A 562 20.19 -4.02 -44.75
CA ARG A 562 21.52 -4.25 -44.17
C ARG A 562 22.12 -5.50 -44.82
N CYS A 563 23.35 -5.42 -45.32
CA CYS A 563 24.08 -6.58 -45.84
C CYS A 563 24.35 -7.58 -44.71
N GLN A 564 24.00 -8.86 -44.91
CA GLN A 564 24.22 -9.89 -43.89
C GLN A 564 25.71 -10.21 -43.65
N GLN A 565 26.57 -9.92 -44.62
CA GLN A 565 28.00 -10.25 -44.55
C GLN A 565 28.86 -9.12 -43.96
N CYS A 566 28.62 -7.87 -44.36
CA CYS A 566 29.45 -6.73 -43.94
C CYS A 566 28.69 -5.66 -43.15
N GLY A 567 27.38 -5.82 -42.97
CA GLY A 567 26.56 -4.88 -42.20
C GLY A 567 26.26 -3.53 -42.87
N GLU A 568 26.75 -3.30 -44.09
CA GLU A 568 26.56 -2.03 -44.80
C GLU A 568 25.10 -1.82 -45.21
N ALA A 569 24.61 -0.59 -45.08
CA ALA A 569 23.28 -0.23 -45.53
C ALA A 569 23.27 -0.01 -47.05
N PHE A 570 22.31 -0.60 -47.76
CA PHE A 570 22.15 -0.43 -49.20
C PHE A 570 20.68 -0.33 -49.60
N CYS A 571 20.40 0.43 -50.65
CA CYS A 571 19.07 0.68 -51.19
C CYS A 571 19.05 0.48 -52.71
N ARG A 572 17.87 0.53 -53.33
CA ARG A 572 17.72 0.42 -54.79
C ARG A 572 18.29 1.63 -55.55
N ARG A 573 18.48 2.77 -54.89
CA ARG A 573 19.07 3.98 -55.52
C ARG A 573 20.58 3.87 -55.64
N CYS A 574 21.26 3.43 -54.58
CA CYS A 574 22.72 3.27 -54.61
C CYS A 574 23.16 2.03 -55.42
N GLN A 575 22.31 1.01 -55.53
CA GLN A 575 22.58 -0.21 -56.30
C GLN A 575 21.32 -0.57 -57.13
N PRO A 576 21.22 -0.14 -58.41
CA PRO A 576 20.00 -0.26 -59.23
C PRO A 576 19.49 -1.68 -59.46
N ASN A 577 20.31 -2.71 -59.28
CA ASN A 577 19.89 -4.10 -59.41
C ASN A 577 20.81 -5.02 -58.58
N PRO A 578 20.58 -5.15 -57.25
CA PRO A 578 21.44 -5.96 -56.41
C PRO A 578 21.30 -7.43 -56.81
N LYS A 579 22.42 -8.07 -57.19
CA LYS A 579 22.48 -9.47 -57.67
C LYS A 579 21.80 -10.45 -56.70
N GLU A 580 21.84 -10.16 -55.40
CA GLU A 580 21.18 -10.94 -54.36
C GLU A 580 20.35 -10.06 -53.42
N LYS A 581 19.30 -10.65 -52.84
CA LYS A 581 18.33 -9.89 -52.03
C LYS A 581 18.87 -9.46 -50.66
N ASP A 582 19.89 -10.13 -50.13
CA ASP A 582 20.37 -9.95 -48.75
C ASP A 582 21.83 -9.48 -48.62
N TYR A 583 22.52 -9.34 -49.76
CA TYR A 583 23.92 -8.93 -49.80
C TYR A 583 24.09 -7.67 -50.64
N CYS A 584 24.98 -6.78 -50.22
CA CYS A 584 25.39 -5.65 -51.04
C CYS A 584 26.19 -6.14 -52.26
N SER A 585 26.14 -5.40 -53.37
CA SER A 585 26.84 -5.77 -54.61
C SER A 585 28.32 -6.16 -54.40
N PRO A 586 29.12 -5.47 -53.56
CA PRO A 586 30.50 -5.87 -53.29
C PRO A 586 30.65 -7.21 -52.58
N CYS A 587 29.76 -7.54 -51.63
CA CYS A 587 29.79 -8.83 -50.94
C CYS A 587 29.26 -9.96 -51.83
N ALA A 588 28.20 -9.71 -52.61
CA ALA A 588 27.69 -10.67 -53.57
C ALA A 588 28.77 -11.06 -54.60
N ALA A 589 29.53 -10.07 -55.10
CA ALA A 589 30.65 -10.31 -56.00
C ALA A 589 31.81 -11.09 -55.35
N ALA A 590 32.18 -10.76 -54.10
CA ALA A 590 33.32 -11.38 -53.43
C ALA A 590 33.08 -12.83 -52.96
N PHE A 591 31.86 -13.15 -52.51
CA PHE A 591 31.56 -14.45 -51.87
C PHE A 591 30.78 -15.42 -52.76
N ARG A 592 30.13 -14.95 -53.84
CA ARG A 592 29.48 -15.80 -54.86
C ARG A 592 29.94 -15.42 -56.28
N PRO A 593 31.23 -15.64 -56.59
CA PRO A 593 31.78 -15.25 -57.88
C PRO A 593 31.15 -16.04 -59.04
N ARG A 594 30.81 -15.33 -60.13
CA ARG A 594 30.65 -15.93 -61.47
C ARG A 594 31.95 -15.84 -62.30
N GLU A 595 32.94 -15.08 -61.82
CA GLU A 595 34.25 -14.81 -62.45
C GLU A 595 35.38 -14.77 -61.40
N GLY A 596 36.64 -14.87 -61.83
CA GLY A 596 37.82 -14.92 -60.97
C GLY A 596 38.10 -13.61 -60.21
N VAL A 597 37.58 -13.48 -58.99
CA VAL A 597 37.87 -12.33 -58.09
C VAL A 597 39.24 -12.51 -57.41
N ALA A 598 40.09 -11.49 -57.46
CA ALA A 598 41.41 -11.51 -56.82
C ALA A 598 41.35 -11.84 -55.31
N ALA A 599 42.27 -12.68 -54.83
CA ALA A 599 42.29 -13.19 -53.45
C ALA A 599 42.35 -12.06 -52.39
N PHE A 600 43.10 -10.98 -52.65
CA PHE A 600 43.21 -9.86 -51.72
C PHE A 600 41.88 -9.10 -51.52
N VAL A 601 41.03 -9.01 -52.56
CA VAL A 601 39.70 -8.36 -52.47
C VAL A 601 38.77 -9.19 -51.58
N ARG A 602 38.82 -10.51 -51.70
CA ARG A 602 38.09 -11.45 -50.83
C ARG A 602 38.57 -11.34 -49.38
N ALA A 603 39.89 -11.38 -49.14
CA ALA A 603 40.47 -11.24 -47.81
C ALA A 603 40.09 -9.92 -47.12
N ARG A 604 40.14 -8.80 -47.85
CA ARG A 604 39.71 -7.48 -47.33
C ARG A 604 38.23 -7.48 -46.92
N ARG A 605 37.37 -8.11 -47.71
CA ARG A 605 35.93 -8.18 -47.41
C ARG A 605 35.59 -9.12 -46.25
N ILE A 606 36.33 -10.22 -46.10
CA ILE A 606 36.25 -11.09 -44.92
C ILE A 606 36.56 -10.28 -43.67
N ARG A 607 37.68 -9.53 -43.66
CA ARG A 607 38.07 -8.70 -42.51
C ARG A 607 37.00 -7.66 -42.13
N VAL A 608 36.41 -6.98 -43.12
CA VAL A 608 35.30 -6.04 -42.86
C VAL A 608 34.07 -6.74 -42.26
N GLY A 609 33.76 -7.96 -42.73
CA GLY A 609 32.68 -8.76 -42.15
C GLY A 609 32.96 -9.24 -40.73
N GLU A 610 34.19 -9.65 -40.44
CA GLU A 610 34.65 -10.03 -39.10
C GLU A 610 34.59 -8.86 -38.12
N ASP A 611 35.07 -7.69 -38.52
CA ASP A 611 35.02 -6.45 -37.74
C ASP A 611 33.58 -6.04 -37.42
N TRP A 612 32.69 -6.11 -38.42
CA TRP A 612 31.28 -5.85 -38.22
C TRP A 612 30.65 -6.86 -37.26
N THR A 613 30.90 -8.16 -37.46
CA THR A 613 30.37 -9.23 -36.60
C THR A 613 30.88 -9.09 -35.16
N ARG A 614 32.14 -8.64 -34.98
CA ARG A 614 32.71 -8.33 -33.66
C ARG A 614 31.98 -7.16 -33.01
N ARG A 615 31.81 -6.03 -33.70
CA ARG A 615 31.07 -4.85 -33.18
C ARG A 615 29.61 -5.17 -32.89
N GLU A 616 28.96 -5.95 -33.74
CA GLU A 616 27.57 -6.36 -33.55
C GLU A 616 27.41 -7.29 -32.34
N ARG A 617 28.35 -8.24 -32.15
CA ARG A 617 28.38 -9.08 -30.94
C ARG A 617 28.55 -8.24 -29.68
N ILE A 618 29.43 -7.24 -29.70
CA ILE A 618 29.62 -6.32 -28.56
C ILE A 618 28.32 -5.56 -28.28
N ARG A 619 27.68 -4.96 -29.29
CA ARG A 619 26.41 -4.24 -29.13
C ARG A 619 25.30 -5.11 -28.57
N VAL A 620 25.10 -6.31 -29.11
CA VAL A 620 24.08 -7.24 -28.60
C VAL A 620 24.35 -7.60 -27.14
N ARG A 621 25.60 -7.89 -26.76
CA ARG A 621 25.94 -8.18 -25.35
C ARG A 621 25.68 -6.99 -24.44
N LEU A 622 26.09 -5.79 -24.83
CA LEU A 622 25.86 -4.58 -24.04
C LEU A 622 24.36 -4.34 -23.81
N LEU A 623 23.55 -4.42 -24.88
CA LEU A 623 22.10 -4.24 -24.82
C LEU A 623 21.39 -5.35 -24.05
N GLY A 624 21.87 -6.59 -24.12
CA GLY A 624 21.38 -7.71 -23.33
C GLY A 624 21.76 -7.67 -21.85
N ASN A 625 22.86 -6.99 -21.52
CA ASN A 625 23.29 -6.77 -20.14
C ASN A 625 22.57 -5.57 -19.48
N LEU A 626 21.99 -4.65 -20.27
CA LEU A 626 21.23 -3.52 -19.75
C LEU A 626 19.90 -3.96 -19.13
N VAL A 627 19.19 -4.87 -19.80
CA VAL A 627 17.94 -5.46 -19.32
C VAL A 627 17.80 -6.87 -19.90
N PRO A 628 17.32 -7.88 -19.14
CA PRO A 628 16.99 -9.19 -19.69
C PRO A 628 16.03 -9.04 -20.86
N GLY A 629 16.35 -9.65 -22.02
CA GLY A 629 15.55 -9.50 -23.24
C GLY A 629 15.91 -8.32 -24.15
N GLY A 630 16.79 -7.39 -23.71
CA GLY A 630 17.22 -6.24 -24.51
C GLY A 630 17.88 -6.64 -25.85
N SER A 631 18.65 -7.72 -25.85
CA SER A 631 19.20 -8.36 -27.06
C SER A 631 18.11 -8.77 -28.06
N ASP A 632 17.00 -9.33 -27.58
CA ASP A 632 15.89 -9.79 -28.42
C ASP A 632 15.06 -8.62 -28.94
N LEU A 633 14.87 -7.57 -28.14
CA LEU A 633 14.27 -6.31 -28.57
C LEU A 633 15.11 -5.68 -29.71
N TYR A 634 16.43 -5.59 -29.51
CA TYR A 634 17.36 -5.10 -30.53
C TYR A 634 17.37 -6.00 -31.78
N ARG A 635 17.27 -7.32 -31.63
CA ARG A 635 17.23 -8.28 -32.75
C ARG A 635 15.89 -8.33 -33.50
N GLY A 636 14.86 -7.67 -33.01
CA GLY A 636 13.54 -7.61 -33.65
C GLY A 636 12.60 -8.75 -33.25
N HIS A 637 12.94 -9.49 -32.21
CA HIS A 637 12.08 -10.48 -31.59
C HIS A 637 11.26 -9.85 -30.46
N LEU A 638 10.44 -8.84 -30.79
CA LEU A 638 9.77 -7.98 -29.80
C LEU A 638 8.97 -8.76 -28.75
N ILE A 639 8.17 -9.76 -29.13
CA ILE A 639 7.38 -10.57 -28.18
C ILE A 639 8.30 -11.25 -27.16
N ARG A 640 9.40 -11.86 -27.63
CA ARG A 640 10.34 -12.58 -26.76
C ARG A 640 11.09 -11.63 -25.85
N GLY A 641 11.50 -10.47 -26.39
CA GLY A 641 12.14 -9.42 -25.61
C GLY A 641 11.20 -8.89 -24.53
N LEU A 642 9.93 -8.61 -24.85
CA LEU A 642 8.94 -8.14 -23.88
C LEU A 642 8.63 -9.17 -22.78
N LEU A 643 8.53 -10.46 -23.11
CA LEU A 643 8.33 -11.52 -22.11
C LEU A 643 9.47 -11.60 -21.08
N LEU A 644 10.68 -11.19 -21.46
CA LEU A 644 11.86 -11.12 -20.59
C LEU A 644 11.98 -9.76 -19.88
N CYS A 645 11.74 -8.67 -20.61
CA CYS A 645 11.86 -7.31 -20.09
C CYS A 645 10.76 -6.98 -19.11
N LEU A 646 9.52 -7.42 -19.31
CA LEU A 646 8.39 -7.09 -18.44
C LEU A 646 8.63 -7.50 -16.99
N PRO A 647 8.91 -8.78 -16.67
CA PRO A 647 9.18 -9.16 -15.28
C PRO A 647 10.47 -8.53 -14.75
N ALA A 648 11.49 -8.32 -15.59
CA ALA A 648 12.74 -7.69 -15.14
C ALA A 648 12.56 -6.21 -14.80
N VAL A 649 11.87 -5.44 -15.64
CA VAL A 649 11.54 -4.03 -15.42
C VAL A 649 10.61 -3.91 -14.23
N TRP A 650 9.60 -4.78 -14.12
CA TRP A 650 8.72 -4.78 -12.95
C TRP A 650 9.49 -5.06 -11.66
N LEU A 651 10.36 -6.08 -11.61
CA LEU A 651 11.19 -6.37 -10.44
C LEU A 651 12.17 -5.24 -10.09
N LEU A 652 12.77 -4.60 -11.10
CA LEU A 652 13.68 -3.45 -10.90
C LEU A 652 12.93 -2.23 -10.38
N LEU A 653 11.75 -1.95 -10.92
CA LEU A 653 10.90 -0.84 -10.51
C LEU A 653 10.28 -1.09 -9.14
N GLU A 654 9.82 -2.31 -8.83
CA GLU A 654 9.39 -2.70 -7.49
C GLU A 654 10.55 -2.59 -6.49
N GLY A 655 11.77 -3.04 -6.84
CA GLY A 655 12.93 -2.83 -5.97
C GLY A 655 13.24 -1.34 -5.73
N LEU A 656 13.33 -0.55 -6.81
CA LEU A 656 13.85 0.82 -6.79
C LEU A 656 12.80 1.88 -6.40
N LEU A 657 11.57 1.78 -6.89
CA LEU A 657 10.50 2.77 -6.63
C LEU A 657 9.97 2.66 -5.20
N LEU A 658 9.93 1.45 -4.61
CA LEU A 658 9.42 1.22 -3.24
C LEU A 658 10.28 1.85 -2.14
N ASP A 659 11.60 1.97 -2.36
CA ASP A 659 12.54 2.48 -1.35
C ASP A 659 12.82 3.99 -1.52
N VAL A 660 12.54 4.58 -2.71
CA VAL A 660 12.85 5.98 -3.04
C VAL A 660 11.61 6.88 -3.12
N LEU A 661 10.47 6.37 -3.59
CA LEU A 661 9.26 7.16 -3.79
C LEU A 661 8.20 6.74 -2.77
N THR A 662 8.23 7.36 -1.60
CA THR A 662 7.15 7.40 -0.58
C THR A 662 6.65 6.07 0.06
N PRO A 663 6.27 6.08 1.35
CA PRO A 663 5.74 4.89 2.06
C PRO A 663 4.42 4.33 1.50
N THR A 664 3.75 5.06 0.60
CA THR A 664 2.49 4.69 -0.06
C THR A 664 2.61 3.55 -1.08
N PHE A 665 3.81 3.27 -1.59
CA PHE A 665 4.00 2.33 -2.68
C PHE A 665 4.18 0.87 -2.25
N ARG A 666 4.40 0.58 -0.96
CA ARG A 666 4.70 -0.77 -0.49
C ARG A 666 3.57 -1.74 -0.83
N PHE A 667 3.90 -2.78 -1.61
CA PHE A 667 3.10 -4.00 -1.58
C PHE A 667 3.04 -4.47 -0.14
N ALA A 668 1.84 -4.75 0.35
CA ALA A 668 1.55 -5.21 1.71
C ALA A 668 2.14 -6.62 2.02
N VAL A 669 3.16 -7.06 1.27
CA VAL A 669 3.99 -8.21 1.60
C VAL A 669 5.16 -7.71 2.46
N PRO A 670 5.11 -7.95 3.76
CA PRO A 670 6.04 -7.43 4.75
C PRO A 670 7.25 -8.35 4.87
N LEU A 671 7.82 -8.74 3.73
CA LEU A 671 9.08 -9.47 3.79
C LEU A 671 10.15 -8.47 4.22
N PRO A 672 11.04 -8.83 5.16
CA PRO A 672 12.20 -8.02 5.49
C PRO A 672 12.88 -7.62 4.18
N GLY A 673 13.19 -6.34 3.99
CA GLY A 673 13.69 -5.84 2.71
C GLY A 673 14.93 -6.58 2.21
N GLN A 674 15.76 -7.14 3.10
CA GLN A 674 16.87 -8.03 2.71
C GLN A 674 16.38 -9.33 2.03
N VAL A 675 15.33 -9.97 2.56
CA VAL A 675 14.71 -11.17 1.97
C VAL A 675 14.02 -10.83 0.64
N ARG A 676 13.34 -9.68 0.60
CA ARG A 676 12.72 -9.16 -0.63
C ARG A 676 13.76 -8.90 -1.71
N TRP A 677 14.83 -8.18 -1.39
CA TRP A 677 15.93 -7.89 -2.32
C TRP A 677 16.68 -9.16 -2.74
N ALA A 678 16.91 -10.11 -1.84
CA ALA A 678 17.48 -11.40 -2.18
C ALA A 678 16.61 -12.14 -3.22
N GLY A 679 15.29 -12.18 -3.00
CA GLY A 679 14.34 -12.76 -3.96
C GLY A 679 14.35 -12.06 -5.32
N VAL A 680 14.29 -10.72 -5.32
CA VAL A 680 14.37 -9.89 -6.53
C VAL A 680 15.67 -10.13 -7.29
N LEU A 681 16.81 -10.13 -6.59
CA LEU A 681 18.14 -10.35 -7.19
C LEU A 681 18.28 -11.76 -7.75
N VAL A 682 17.78 -12.79 -7.05
CA VAL A 682 17.78 -14.18 -7.55
C VAL A 682 16.93 -14.29 -8.80
N LEU A 683 15.71 -13.75 -8.81
CA LEU A 683 14.83 -13.78 -9.98
C LEU A 683 15.45 -13.02 -11.17
N LEU A 684 16.03 -11.85 -10.92
CA LEU A 684 16.77 -11.10 -11.93
C LEU A 684 17.98 -11.88 -12.45
N ALA A 685 18.76 -12.51 -11.57
CA ALA A 685 19.90 -13.34 -11.95
C ALA A 685 19.45 -14.54 -12.80
N VAL A 686 18.33 -15.18 -12.49
CA VAL A 686 17.73 -16.25 -13.31
C VAL A 686 17.32 -15.72 -14.68
N LEU A 687 16.66 -14.56 -14.76
CA LEU A 687 16.28 -13.93 -16.03
C LEU A 687 17.51 -13.56 -16.88
N TYR A 688 18.56 -13.02 -16.25
CA TYR A 688 19.83 -12.74 -16.91
C TYR A 688 20.55 -14.01 -17.36
N ALA A 689 20.63 -15.02 -16.51
CA ALA A 689 21.24 -16.31 -16.84
C ALA A 689 20.52 -16.98 -18.02
N TRP A 690 19.18 -16.96 -18.01
CA TRP A 690 18.37 -17.48 -19.11
C TRP A 690 18.57 -16.70 -20.41
N SER A 691 18.60 -15.36 -20.33
CA SER A 691 18.93 -14.46 -21.46
C SER A 691 20.32 -14.78 -22.05
N VAL A 692 21.35 -14.93 -21.21
CA VAL A 692 22.73 -15.22 -21.61
C VAL A 692 22.89 -16.64 -22.17
N TRP A 693 22.37 -17.65 -21.48
CA TRP A 693 22.44 -19.06 -21.89
C TRP A 693 21.89 -19.26 -23.31
N ARG A 694 20.75 -18.64 -23.59
CA ARG A 694 20.09 -18.68 -24.90
C ARG A 694 20.91 -18.06 -26.03
N HIS A 695 21.72 -17.04 -25.71
CA HIS A 695 22.57 -16.38 -26.70
C HIS A 695 23.90 -17.10 -26.93
N ARG A 696 24.37 -17.93 -25.99
CA ARG A 696 25.55 -18.78 -26.15
C ARG A 696 25.26 -20.04 -26.98
N SER A 697 24.05 -20.60 -26.91
CA SER A 697 23.65 -21.83 -27.61
C SER A 697 23.31 -21.66 -29.10
N ARG A 698 23.61 -20.49 -29.71
CA ARG A 698 23.50 -20.28 -31.17
C ARG A 698 24.85 -19.84 -31.75
N PRO A 699 25.62 -20.72 -32.40
CA PRO A 699 26.78 -20.29 -33.16
C PRO A 699 26.34 -19.37 -34.31
N ALA A 700 27.01 -18.23 -34.42
CA ALA A 700 26.80 -17.26 -35.49
C ALA A 700 27.39 -17.84 -36.78
N GLY A 701 26.55 -18.17 -37.77
CA GLY A 701 27.06 -18.53 -39.08
C GLY A 701 26.12 -19.23 -40.05
N GLN A 702 25.04 -19.89 -39.60
CA GLN A 702 24.12 -20.51 -40.54
C GLN A 702 22.91 -19.61 -40.81
N PRO A 703 22.71 -19.11 -42.05
CA PRO A 703 21.41 -18.62 -42.47
C PRO A 703 20.41 -19.78 -42.39
N ARG A 704 19.15 -19.47 -42.13
CA ARG A 704 18.06 -20.45 -42.27
C ARG A 704 17.91 -20.89 -43.72
#